data_AF-A0A4S4F151-F1
#
_entry.id   AF-A0A4S4F151-F1
#
_cell.length_a   1.000
_cell.length_b   1.000
_cell.length_c   1.000
_cell.angle_alpha   90.00
_cell.angle_beta   90.00
_cell.angle_gamma   90.00
#
_symmetry.space_group_name_H-M   'P 1'
#
loop_
_entity.id
_entity.type
_entity.pdbx_description
1 polymer ?
#
loop_
_entity_poly.entity_id
_entity_poly.type
_entity_poly.pdbx_seq_one_letter_code
_entity_poly.pdbx_strand_id
1 'polypeptide(L)'
;MSNLSEFWFQIWKTPAFVLWKECKLVSLRQLNFARTSGAERRASKWNCMIVLYRAAMARGNLKQSCLRRKNVKSRMWKLKIAEGGSPWLRTLNDHVGRQFWEFDPKLGSPEELSEIEKVRDNFRNNRFQKKHSADLLMRIQFAKENPSRLLLPQVKVKDREDITEDQVMTTLRRAISFHSTLQAHDGHWPGDYGGPMFLMPGLVITLSIVGALNAVLSKEHKREICRYIYNHQARTNIDGGWGLHIEGPSTMFGTVLNYVTLRLLGEGANDGQGAVEKGHKWILDHGGATAITSWGKMWLSVLGVFEWSGNNPLPPEIWLLPYVLPVHPGRMWCHCRMVYLPMSYLYGKRFVGPITPTVLALRKELYAVPYHEIDWNQARNQCAKGEEFKVVLLLQIWVKKLRLRGTMETKMKGKPTEPLIALFASFGCGCGDTLHYFSTVLDPRGESQAPKSTKESGLSHVVTLGYSPSLQICPAKLDGTIPIEDLYYPHPLVQDVLWASLDKVVEPIFLHWPGKKLREKALRFVMEHIHYEDENTRYICIGPVNKVLDDCPGNLDFWYRHISKGAWPFSTADHGWPISDCTAEGLKAVLLLSKQSSDIVGKPLDVMRLYDAVNVILSLQNSDGGFATYELTRSYSWLECKIEEQILVAGIVSDGDDSEEKVRFCASEEESQQNRESEERETRI
;
A
#
# COMPACT_ATOMS: atom_id res chain seq x y z
N MET A 1 38.74 25.65 -14.28
CA MET A 1 39.31 25.94 -15.63
C MET A 1 39.95 24.64 -16.10
N SER A 2 39.62 24.05 -17.24
CA SER A 2 38.66 24.38 -18.33
C SER A 2 38.19 23.09 -19.02
N ASN A 3 37.21 23.15 -19.92
CA ASN A 3 36.73 22.08 -20.80
C ASN A 3 35.72 21.04 -20.22
N LEU A 4 34.58 21.53 -19.73
CA LEU A 4 33.31 20.78 -19.69
C LEU A 4 32.13 21.65 -20.18
N SER A 5 32.38 22.50 -21.17
CA SER A 5 31.43 23.53 -21.66
C SER A 5 31.01 23.37 -23.12
N GLU A 6 31.15 22.18 -23.71
CA GLU A 6 30.97 21.98 -25.15
C GLU A 6 30.04 20.81 -25.55
N PHE A 7 29.05 20.49 -24.69
CA PHE A 7 28.00 19.49 -25.03
C PHE A 7 26.56 19.97 -24.80
N TRP A 8 26.35 21.24 -24.44
CA TRP A 8 25.03 21.78 -24.08
C TRP A 8 24.46 22.82 -25.07
N PHE A 9 24.92 22.83 -26.33
CA PHE A 9 24.58 23.87 -27.31
C PHE A 9 24.07 23.36 -28.67
N GLN A 10 23.28 22.28 -28.71
CA GLN A 10 22.65 21.76 -29.95
C GLN A 10 21.18 21.29 -29.84
N ILE A 11 20.42 21.70 -28.81
CA ILE A 11 18.97 21.36 -28.71
C ILE A 11 18.10 22.59 -28.37
N TRP A 12 18.32 23.72 -29.05
CA TRP A 12 17.42 24.89 -29.03
C TRP A 12 17.36 25.62 -30.39
N LYS A 13 16.88 24.92 -31.43
CA LYS A 13 16.32 25.56 -32.64
C LYS A 13 15.10 24.79 -33.15
N THR A 14 13.92 25.19 -32.69
CA THR A 14 12.65 24.85 -33.36
C THR A 14 12.62 25.49 -34.75
N PRO A 15 12.01 24.82 -35.73
CA PRO A 15 11.01 25.55 -36.53
C PRO A 15 9.63 24.94 -36.33
N ALA A 16 8.75 25.67 -35.67
CA ALA A 16 7.32 25.43 -35.73
C ALA A 16 6.79 25.84 -37.12
N PHE A 17 7.11 25.07 -38.17
CA PHE A 17 6.63 25.35 -39.53
C PHE A 17 6.56 24.12 -40.48
N VAL A 18 6.26 22.93 -39.96
CA VAL A 18 6.01 21.71 -40.79
C VAL A 18 4.62 21.09 -40.59
N LEU A 19 3.86 21.49 -39.55
CA LEU A 19 2.48 21.04 -39.31
C LEU A 19 1.39 21.98 -39.86
N TRP A 20 1.67 22.63 -41.01
CA TRP A 20 0.68 23.43 -41.74
C TRP A 20 0.77 23.23 -43.26
N LYS A 21 0.90 21.98 -43.72
CA LYS A 21 0.90 21.64 -45.15
C LYS A 21 0.16 20.38 -45.60
N GLU A 22 -0.53 19.67 -44.71
CA GLU A 22 -1.39 18.51 -45.06
C GLU A 22 -2.90 18.74 -44.79
N CYS A 23 -3.42 19.91 -45.17
CA CYS A 23 -4.87 20.19 -45.11
C CYS A 23 -5.43 20.96 -46.32
N LYS A 24 -4.69 21.06 -47.44
CA LYS A 24 -5.19 21.65 -48.69
C LYS A 24 -4.73 20.86 -49.93
N LEU A 25 -5.43 19.76 -50.21
CA LEU A 25 -5.40 19.10 -51.52
C LEU A 25 -6.76 18.50 -51.93
N VAL A 26 -7.82 19.31 -51.84
CA VAL A 26 -9.05 19.09 -52.63
C VAL A 26 -9.44 20.40 -53.32
N SER A 27 -8.99 20.50 -54.57
CA SER A 27 -9.61 21.22 -55.70
C SER A 27 -10.42 22.51 -55.42
N LEU A 28 -9.80 23.66 -55.68
CA LEU A 28 -10.51 24.80 -56.29
C LEU A 28 -10.41 24.67 -57.82
N ARG A 29 -11.53 24.47 -58.51
CA ARG A 29 -11.70 24.93 -59.90
C ARG A 29 -13.17 25.11 -60.25
N GLN A 30 -13.43 26.24 -60.92
CA GLN A 30 -14.70 26.66 -61.54
C GLN A 30 -15.85 26.99 -60.58
N LEU A 31 -16.07 28.30 -60.38
CA LEU A 31 -17.38 28.92 -60.60
C LEU A 31 -17.18 30.40 -60.95
N ASN A 32 -17.16 30.69 -62.25
CA ASN A 32 -17.33 32.01 -62.83
C ASN A 32 -18.28 31.83 -64.01
N PHE A 33 -19.53 32.27 -63.90
CA PHE A 33 -20.19 33.21 -64.83
C PHE A 33 -21.64 33.49 -64.40
N ALA A 34 -22.19 34.57 -64.95
CA ALA A 34 -23.42 35.20 -64.49
C ALA A 34 -24.73 34.54 -64.99
N ARG A 35 -25.84 34.98 -64.37
CA ARG A 35 -27.23 35.06 -64.87
C ARG A 35 -27.57 34.29 -66.15
N THR A 36 -28.53 33.37 -66.07
CA THR A 36 -29.90 33.55 -66.65
C THR A 36 -30.84 32.40 -66.26
N SER A 37 -32.14 32.62 -66.53
CA SER A 37 -33.31 31.72 -66.51
C SER A 37 -33.07 30.20 -66.71
N GLY A 38 -33.90 29.30 -66.18
CA GLY A 38 -35.21 29.48 -65.54
C GLY A 38 -35.68 28.22 -64.82
N ALA A 39 -36.85 28.28 -64.18
CA ALA A 39 -37.34 27.21 -63.32
C ALA A 39 -38.16 26.16 -64.09
N GLU A 40 -37.67 24.90 -64.17
CA GLU A 40 -38.55 23.71 -64.29
C GLU A 40 -37.86 22.32 -64.12
N ARG A 41 -36.68 22.22 -63.49
CA ARG A 41 -36.02 20.91 -63.23
C ARG A 41 -35.48 20.71 -61.80
N ARG A 42 -36.21 21.18 -60.77
CA ARG A 42 -35.78 21.03 -59.36
C ARG A 42 -36.48 19.92 -58.55
N ALA A 43 -37.71 19.51 -58.87
CA ALA A 43 -38.41 18.48 -58.08
C ALA A 43 -37.79 17.07 -58.23
N SER A 44 -37.43 16.64 -59.44
CA SER A 44 -36.92 15.29 -59.70
C SER A 44 -35.49 15.05 -59.19
N LYS A 45 -34.59 16.04 -59.31
CA LYS A 45 -33.18 15.88 -58.91
C LYS A 45 -32.94 15.72 -57.41
N TRP A 46 -33.78 16.33 -56.56
CA TRP A 46 -33.63 16.22 -55.10
C TRP A 46 -33.93 14.80 -54.58
N ASN A 47 -34.97 14.13 -55.11
CA ASN A 47 -35.28 12.76 -54.70
C ASN A 47 -34.19 11.78 -55.13
N CYS A 48 -33.62 11.91 -56.34
CA CYS A 48 -32.48 11.08 -56.76
C CYS A 48 -31.24 11.33 -55.88
N MET A 49 -30.93 12.57 -55.48
CA MET A 49 -29.81 12.82 -54.57
C MET A 49 -30.05 12.26 -53.17
N ILE A 50 -31.26 12.34 -52.61
CA ILE A 50 -31.56 11.77 -51.29
C ILE A 50 -31.46 10.24 -51.30
N VAL A 51 -31.93 9.58 -52.37
CA VAL A 51 -31.80 8.11 -52.53
C VAL A 51 -30.33 7.70 -52.70
N LEU A 52 -29.55 8.41 -53.52
CA LEU A 52 -28.12 8.13 -53.70
C LEU A 52 -27.32 8.41 -52.43
N TYR A 53 -27.65 9.46 -51.67
CA TYR A 53 -26.99 9.78 -50.39
C TYR A 53 -27.32 8.72 -49.32
N ARG A 54 -28.58 8.28 -49.22
CA ARG A 54 -28.96 7.16 -48.33
C ARG A 54 -28.29 5.84 -48.74
N ALA A 55 -28.19 5.54 -50.03
CA ALA A 55 -27.47 4.37 -50.54
C ALA A 55 -25.95 4.45 -50.28
N ALA A 56 -25.34 5.64 -50.40
CA ALA A 56 -23.94 5.87 -50.07
C ALA A 56 -23.67 5.71 -48.56
N MET A 57 -24.53 6.25 -47.70
CA MET A 57 -24.46 6.08 -46.24
C MET A 57 -24.65 4.61 -45.82
N ALA A 58 -25.57 3.87 -46.46
CA ALA A 58 -25.76 2.44 -46.21
C ALA A 58 -24.54 1.60 -46.64
N ARG A 59 -23.94 1.90 -47.82
CA ARG A 59 -22.69 1.25 -48.27
C ARG A 59 -21.48 1.66 -47.42
N GLY A 60 -21.46 2.88 -46.88
CA GLY A 60 -20.50 3.35 -45.90
C GLY A 60 -20.56 2.52 -44.62
N ASN A 61 -21.74 2.38 -44.02
CA ASN A 61 -21.96 1.57 -42.83
C ASN A 61 -21.61 0.08 -43.03
N LEU A 62 -21.93 -0.49 -44.20
CA LEU A 62 -21.55 -1.89 -44.54
C LEU A 62 -20.03 -2.07 -44.72
N LYS A 63 -19.31 -1.09 -45.29
CA LYS A 63 -17.84 -1.13 -45.29
C LYS A 63 -17.28 -0.94 -43.88
N GLN A 64 -17.91 -0.13 -43.03
CA GLN A 64 -17.47 0.10 -41.65
C GLN A 64 -17.73 -1.11 -40.72
N SER A 65 -18.79 -1.90 -40.97
CA SER A 65 -19.00 -3.18 -40.28
C SER A 65 -18.04 -4.28 -40.75
N CYS A 66 -17.71 -4.34 -42.04
CA CYS A 66 -16.75 -5.32 -42.58
C CYS A 66 -15.28 -4.97 -42.25
N LEU A 67 -14.91 -3.69 -42.20
CA LEU A 67 -13.56 -3.25 -41.79
C LEU A 67 -13.32 -3.38 -40.28
N ARG A 68 -14.37 -3.47 -39.45
CA ARG A 68 -14.26 -3.81 -38.01
C ARG A 68 -13.74 -5.23 -37.73
N ARG A 69 -13.58 -6.09 -38.74
CA ARG A 69 -13.04 -7.46 -38.61
C ARG A 69 -11.61 -7.66 -39.11
N LYS A 70 -10.88 -6.60 -39.51
CA LYS A 70 -9.47 -6.70 -39.93
C LYS A 70 -8.55 -5.64 -39.29
N ASN A 71 -8.40 -5.75 -37.96
CA ASN A 71 -7.20 -5.43 -37.18
C ASN A 71 -7.56 -5.49 -35.69
N VAL A 72 -7.74 -6.70 -35.16
CA VAL A 72 -7.65 -6.91 -33.71
C VAL A 72 -6.16 -6.77 -33.37
N LYS A 73 -5.74 -5.55 -33.05
CA LYS A 73 -4.50 -5.34 -32.32
C LYS A 73 -4.72 -6.00 -30.96
N SER A 74 -4.04 -7.11 -30.72
CA SER A 74 -3.90 -7.80 -29.45
C SER A 74 -3.33 -6.83 -28.39
N ARG A 75 -3.80 -6.92 -27.14
CA ARG A 75 -3.59 -5.88 -26.10
C ARG A 75 -3.70 -6.47 -24.71
N MET A 76 -2.60 -6.96 -24.15
CA MET A 76 -2.65 -7.63 -22.85
C MET A 76 -1.59 -7.11 -21.89
N TRP A 77 -1.97 -6.98 -20.62
CA TRP A 77 -1.01 -6.86 -19.54
C TRP A 77 -0.49 -8.25 -19.20
N LYS A 78 0.81 -8.47 -19.32
CA LYS A 78 1.48 -9.71 -18.90
C LYS A 78 2.16 -9.48 -17.56
N LEU A 79 2.03 -10.44 -16.63
CA LEU A 79 2.87 -10.46 -15.44
C LEU A 79 4.27 -10.96 -15.82
N LYS A 80 5.30 -10.20 -15.49
CA LYS A 80 6.70 -10.55 -15.64
C LYS A 80 7.28 -10.92 -14.28
N ILE A 81 8.03 -12.01 -14.23
CA ILE A 81 8.59 -12.63 -13.02
C ILE A 81 10.10 -12.82 -13.24
N ALA A 82 10.92 -12.50 -12.23
CA ALA A 82 12.38 -12.61 -12.27
C ALA A 82 13.05 -11.89 -13.47
N GLU A 83 12.34 -10.93 -14.09
CA GLU A 83 12.81 -10.18 -15.24
C GLU A 83 13.31 -8.78 -14.83
N GLY A 84 14.36 -8.34 -15.52
CA GLY A 84 14.93 -7.00 -15.47
C GLY A 84 15.44 -6.56 -16.85
N GLY A 85 16.20 -5.48 -16.91
CA GLY A 85 16.74 -4.96 -18.19
C GLY A 85 16.93 -3.44 -18.27
N SER A 86 16.50 -2.68 -17.26
CA SER A 86 16.92 -1.29 -17.11
C SER A 86 18.33 -1.25 -16.51
N PRO A 87 19.29 -0.48 -17.07
CA PRO A 87 20.62 -0.26 -16.46
C PRO A 87 20.56 0.34 -15.05
N TRP A 88 19.42 0.91 -14.66
CA TRP A 88 19.18 1.51 -13.34
C TRP A 88 18.59 0.51 -12.32
N LEU A 89 18.13 -0.66 -12.77
CA LEU A 89 17.58 -1.70 -11.90
C LEU A 89 18.72 -2.66 -11.49
N ARG A 90 19.28 -2.43 -10.30
CA ARG A 90 20.37 -3.23 -9.72
C ARG A 90 19.80 -4.37 -8.89
N THR A 91 20.49 -5.51 -8.84
CA THR A 91 20.08 -6.69 -8.07
C THR A 91 21.25 -7.47 -7.49
N LEU A 92 21.01 -8.17 -6.38
CA LEU A 92 21.91 -9.08 -5.68
C LEU A 92 21.63 -10.56 -6.02
N ASN A 93 20.49 -10.85 -6.63
CA ASN A 93 19.93 -12.20 -6.78
C ASN A 93 19.24 -12.43 -8.13
N ASP A 94 19.73 -11.79 -9.19
CA ASP A 94 19.17 -11.88 -10.56
C ASP A 94 17.65 -11.64 -10.63
N HIS A 95 17.16 -10.70 -9.82
CA HIS A 95 15.75 -10.32 -9.68
C HIS A 95 14.79 -11.42 -9.18
N VAL A 96 15.27 -12.54 -8.62
CA VAL A 96 14.38 -13.60 -8.09
C VAL A 96 13.44 -13.04 -7.01
N GLY A 97 12.15 -13.35 -7.13
CA GLY A 97 11.06 -12.81 -6.32
C GLY A 97 10.44 -11.51 -6.84
N ARG A 98 11.05 -10.87 -7.85
CA ARG A 98 10.53 -9.64 -8.43
C ARG A 98 9.38 -9.93 -9.41
N GLN A 99 8.26 -9.25 -9.22
CA GLN A 99 7.11 -9.28 -10.13
C GLN A 99 6.72 -7.88 -10.60
N PHE A 100 6.30 -7.72 -11.86
CA PHE A 100 5.74 -6.46 -12.38
C PHE A 100 4.85 -6.68 -13.61
N TRP A 101 3.93 -5.75 -13.86
CA TRP A 101 3.04 -5.79 -15.02
C TRP A 101 3.63 -5.02 -16.21
N GLU A 102 3.72 -5.68 -17.37
CA GLU A 102 4.11 -5.07 -18.64
C GLU A 102 2.95 -5.09 -19.63
N PHE A 103 2.73 -3.99 -20.38
CA PHE A 103 1.70 -3.95 -21.43
C PHE A 103 2.27 -4.33 -22.80
N ASP A 104 1.80 -5.43 -23.37
CA ASP A 104 2.18 -5.87 -24.71
C ASP A 104 1.05 -5.63 -25.74
N PRO A 105 1.26 -4.78 -26.77
CA PRO A 105 0.32 -4.51 -27.86
C PRO A 105 0.32 -5.59 -28.97
N LYS A 106 0.86 -6.78 -28.70
CA LYS A 106 0.88 -7.95 -29.58
C LYS A 106 0.34 -9.22 -28.91
N LEU A 107 0.16 -9.25 -27.58
CA LEU A 107 -0.33 -10.44 -26.84
C LEU A 107 -1.84 -10.44 -26.57
N GLY A 108 -2.41 -11.64 -26.47
CA GLY A 108 -3.83 -11.91 -26.20
C GLY A 108 -4.64 -12.22 -27.47
N SER A 109 -5.19 -13.43 -27.53
CA SER A 109 -6.21 -13.84 -28.50
C SER A 109 -7.53 -13.08 -28.30
N PRO A 110 -8.41 -13.00 -29.32
CA PRO A 110 -9.74 -12.39 -29.16
C PRO A 110 -10.56 -12.98 -28.00
N GLU A 111 -10.39 -14.28 -27.75
CA GLU A 111 -11.04 -15.04 -26.69
C GLU A 111 -10.53 -14.63 -25.30
N GLU A 112 -9.21 -14.65 -25.09
CA GLU A 112 -8.57 -14.19 -23.84
C GLU A 112 -8.89 -12.72 -23.54
N LEU A 113 -8.87 -11.86 -24.56
CA LEU A 113 -9.25 -10.45 -24.40
C LEU A 113 -10.73 -10.28 -24.03
N SER A 114 -11.62 -11.13 -24.56
CA SER A 114 -13.03 -11.15 -24.17
C SER A 114 -13.22 -11.63 -22.72
N GLU A 115 -12.42 -12.60 -22.26
CA GLU A 115 -12.44 -13.06 -20.87
C GLU A 115 -11.95 -11.97 -19.90
N ILE A 116 -10.85 -11.29 -20.24
CA ILE A 116 -10.30 -10.19 -19.44
C ILE A 116 -11.31 -9.04 -19.31
N GLU A 117 -11.99 -8.63 -20.39
CA GLU A 117 -13.02 -7.60 -20.30
C GLU A 117 -14.28 -8.08 -19.53
N LYS A 118 -14.71 -9.34 -19.68
CA LYS A 118 -15.78 -9.91 -18.83
C LYS A 118 -15.44 -9.84 -17.34
N VAL A 119 -14.20 -10.17 -16.97
CA VAL A 119 -13.72 -10.10 -15.58
C VAL A 119 -13.66 -8.64 -15.10
N ARG A 120 -13.21 -7.70 -15.93
CA ARG A 120 -13.19 -6.26 -15.63
C ARG A 120 -14.59 -5.70 -15.42
N ASP A 121 -15.53 -6.02 -16.29
CA ASP A 121 -16.94 -5.60 -16.16
C ASP A 121 -17.60 -6.26 -14.95
N ASN A 122 -17.32 -7.53 -14.68
CA ASN A 122 -17.81 -8.23 -13.49
C ASN A 122 -17.27 -7.61 -12.20
N PHE A 123 -15.97 -7.30 -12.13
CA PHE A 123 -15.41 -6.56 -10.99
C PHE A 123 -16.06 -5.18 -10.87
N ARG A 124 -16.13 -4.41 -11.95
CA ARG A 124 -16.75 -3.07 -11.95
C ARG A 124 -18.21 -3.10 -11.48
N ASN A 125 -19.01 -4.09 -11.90
CA ASN A 125 -20.40 -4.21 -11.49
C ASN A 125 -20.53 -4.61 -10.00
N ASN A 126 -19.59 -5.39 -9.47
CA ASN A 126 -19.62 -5.92 -8.10
C ASN A 126 -18.66 -5.21 -7.12
N ARG A 127 -17.94 -4.15 -7.55
CA ARG A 127 -16.87 -3.44 -6.82
C ARG A 127 -17.23 -2.93 -5.41
N PHE A 128 -18.51 -2.82 -5.12
CA PHE A 128 -19.02 -2.41 -3.83
C PHE A 128 -19.22 -3.57 -2.85
N GLN A 129 -19.40 -4.79 -3.36
CA GLN A 129 -19.47 -6.04 -2.59
C GLN A 129 -18.10 -6.73 -2.52
N LYS A 130 -17.28 -6.60 -3.57
CA LYS A 130 -15.93 -7.15 -3.67
C LYS A 130 -14.94 -6.01 -3.84
N LYS A 131 -14.20 -5.71 -2.77
CA LYS A 131 -13.26 -4.59 -2.69
C LYS A 131 -11.93 -4.88 -3.40
N HIS A 132 -11.49 -6.13 -3.39
CA HIS A 132 -10.21 -6.57 -3.96
C HIS A 132 -10.35 -7.14 -5.37
N SER A 133 -9.29 -7.03 -6.16
CA SER A 133 -9.20 -7.56 -7.53
C SER A 133 -9.23 -9.10 -7.59
N ALA A 134 -8.87 -9.76 -6.48
CA ALA A 134 -8.68 -11.20 -6.34
C ALA A 134 -7.72 -11.81 -7.38
N ASP A 135 -6.73 -11.02 -7.83
CA ASP A 135 -5.68 -11.39 -8.80
C ASP A 135 -6.20 -12.00 -10.10
N LEU A 136 -7.46 -11.77 -10.48
CA LEU A 136 -8.12 -12.59 -11.51
C LEU A 136 -7.38 -12.56 -12.86
N LEU A 137 -6.73 -11.44 -13.20
CA LEU A 137 -5.90 -11.32 -14.41
C LEU A 137 -4.61 -12.16 -14.35
N MET A 138 -3.98 -12.27 -13.18
CA MET A 138 -2.83 -13.14 -12.94
C MET A 138 -3.28 -14.60 -12.98
N ARG A 139 -4.38 -14.94 -12.28
CA ARG A 139 -4.91 -16.31 -12.22
C ARG A 139 -5.30 -16.86 -13.59
N ILE A 140 -5.81 -16.02 -14.50
CA ILE A 140 -6.06 -16.40 -15.91
C ILE A 140 -4.76 -16.79 -16.63
N GLN A 141 -3.66 -16.05 -16.41
CA GLN A 141 -2.36 -16.36 -17.03
C GLN A 141 -1.74 -17.62 -16.41
N PHE A 142 -1.76 -17.73 -15.09
CA PHE A 142 -1.19 -18.88 -14.37
C PHE A 142 -1.97 -20.17 -14.62
N ALA A 143 -3.30 -20.12 -14.76
CA ALA A 143 -4.10 -21.29 -15.14
C ALA A 143 -3.73 -21.87 -16.53
N LYS A 144 -3.12 -21.06 -17.41
CA LYS A 144 -2.62 -21.47 -18.72
C LYS A 144 -1.17 -21.98 -18.65
N GLU A 145 -0.32 -21.33 -17.86
CA GLU A 145 1.10 -21.66 -17.73
C GLU A 145 1.35 -22.86 -16.80
N ASN A 146 0.55 -23.03 -15.75
CA ASN A 146 0.67 -24.07 -14.73
C ASN A 146 -0.72 -24.71 -14.41
N PRO A 147 -1.30 -25.50 -15.33
CA PRO A 147 -2.65 -26.06 -15.17
C PRO A 147 -2.73 -27.08 -14.02
N SER A 148 -3.81 -27.02 -13.24
CA SER A 148 -4.02 -27.94 -12.11
C SER A 148 -4.14 -29.39 -12.58
N ARG A 149 -3.34 -30.28 -11.99
CA ARG A 149 -3.28 -31.71 -12.35
C ARG A 149 -4.25 -32.59 -11.56
N LEU A 150 -4.85 -32.09 -10.47
CA LEU A 150 -5.73 -32.84 -9.58
C LEU A 150 -7.16 -32.27 -9.55
N LEU A 151 -8.06 -32.95 -10.26
CA LEU A 151 -9.50 -32.66 -10.23
C LEU A 151 -10.19 -33.42 -9.08
N LEU A 152 -9.93 -33.00 -7.84
CA LEU A 152 -10.59 -33.55 -6.66
C LEU A 152 -11.98 -32.90 -6.44
N PRO A 153 -13.03 -33.69 -6.12
CA PRO A 153 -14.41 -33.21 -6.04
C PRO A 153 -14.60 -32.19 -4.91
N GLN A 154 -15.52 -31.25 -5.09
CA GLN A 154 -15.86 -30.30 -4.02
C GLN A 154 -16.61 -31.01 -2.89
N VAL A 155 -15.95 -31.13 -1.75
CA VAL A 155 -16.60 -31.49 -0.48
C VAL A 155 -17.52 -30.34 -0.07
N LYS A 156 -18.78 -30.67 0.23
CA LYS A 156 -19.73 -29.77 0.90
C LYS A 156 -19.97 -30.33 2.30
N VAL A 157 -19.48 -29.59 3.29
CA VAL A 157 -19.65 -29.91 4.72
C VAL A 157 -20.92 -29.23 5.22
N LYS A 158 -21.65 -29.87 6.14
CA LYS A 158 -22.79 -29.26 6.86
C LYS A 158 -22.30 -28.72 8.21
N ASP A 159 -23.07 -28.90 9.28
CA ASP A 159 -22.73 -28.44 10.62
C ASP A 159 -21.43 -29.07 11.15
N ARG A 160 -20.83 -28.44 12.17
CA ARG A 160 -19.48 -28.75 12.68
C ARG A 160 -19.31 -30.18 13.21
N GLU A 161 -20.38 -30.92 13.44
CA GLU A 161 -20.37 -32.29 13.97
C GLU A 161 -20.16 -33.36 12.88
N ASP A 162 -20.37 -33.04 11.60
CA ASP A 162 -20.30 -33.99 10.46
C ASP A 162 -18.91 -34.02 9.76
N ILE A 163 -17.89 -33.35 10.31
CA ILE A 163 -16.58 -33.18 9.64
C ILE A 163 -15.70 -34.42 9.83
N THR A 164 -15.44 -35.15 8.74
CA THR A 164 -14.53 -36.32 8.77
C THR A 164 -13.10 -35.97 8.36
N GLU A 165 -12.13 -36.78 8.80
CA GLU A 165 -10.72 -36.64 8.40
C GLU A 165 -10.55 -36.68 6.87
N ASP A 166 -11.24 -37.59 6.18
CA ASP A 166 -11.23 -37.68 4.71
C ASP A 166 -11.73 -36.38 4.03
N GLN A 167 -12.73 -35.72 4.61
CA GLN A 167 -13.25 -34.45 4.10
C GLN A 167 -12.22 -33.32 4.29
N VAL A 168 -11.54 -33.28 5.43
CA VAL A 168 -10.44 -32.34 5.71
C VAL A 168 -9.29 -32.60 4.75
N MET A 169 -8.81 -33.84 4.64
CA MET A 169 -7.70 -34.24 3.78
C MET A 169 -7.99 -33.99 2.29
N THR A 170 -9.20 -34.25 1.83
CA THR A 170 -9.63 -33.94 0.45
C THR A 170 -9.67 -32.42 0.22
N THR A 171 -10.14 -31.65 1.21
CA THR A 171 -10.19 -30.18 1.13
C THR A 171 -8.79 -29.57 1.15
N LEU A 172 -7.89 -30.08 1.99
CA LEU A 172 -6.49 -29.65 2.09
C LEU A 172 -5.73 -29.98 0.80
N ARG A 173 -5.84 -31.20 0.27
CA ARG A 173 -5.24 -31.58 -1.03
C ARG A 173 -5.75 -30.69 -2.17
N ARG A 174 -7.03 -30.30 -2.16
CA ARG A 174 -7.60 -29.34 -3.11
C ARG A 174 -7.02 -27.94 -2.96
N ALA A 175 -6.90 -27.44 -1.73
CA ALA A 175 -6.33 -26.13 -1.45
C ALA A 175 -4.85 -26.07 -1.88
N ILE A 176 -4.04 -27.05 -1.48
CA ILE A 176 -2.62 -27.15 -1.86
C ILE A 176 -2.47 -27.28 -3.38
N SER A 177 -3.21 -28.18 -4.03
CA SER A 177 -3.11 -28.38 -5.49
C SER A 177 -3.69 -27.22 -6.32
N PHE A 178 -4.49 -26.33 -5.72
CA PHE A 178 -4.85 -25.06 -6.34
C PHE A 178 -3.76 -24.02 -6.11
N HIS A 179 -3.28 -23.87 -4.88
CA HIS A 179 -2.28 -22.86 -4.54
C HIS A 179 -0.93 -23.10 -5.23
N SER A 180 -0.56 -24.36 -5.47
CA SER A 180 0.65 -24.72 -6.25
C SER A 180 0.56 -24.29 -7.72
N THR A 181 -0.63 -24.09 -8.29
CA THR A 181 -0.78 -23.51 -9.64
C THR A 181 -0.49 -22.02 -9.69
N LEU A 182 -0.47 -21.36 -8.53
CA LEU A 182 -0.18 -19.93 -8.39
C LEU A 182 1.31 -19.67 -8.09
N GLN A 183 2.13 -20.71 -7.96
CA GLN A 183 3.58 -20.57 -7.81
C GLN A 183 4.20 -20.18 -9.16
N ALA A 184 5.07 -19.18 -9.13
CA ALA A 184 5.82 -18.72 -10.29
C ALA A 184 7.09 -19.55 -10.50
N HIS A 185 7.70 -19.42 -11.69
CA HIS A 185 8.80 -20.28 -12.15
C HIS A 185 10.11 -20.12 -11.36
N ASP A 186 10.27 -19.02 -10.64
CA ASP A 186 11.40 -18.72 -9.75
C ASP A 186 11.13 -19.14 -8.28
N GLY A 187 9.99 -19.80 -8.04
CA GLY A 187 9.61 -20.41 -6.77
C GLY A 187 8.68 -19.58 -5.87
N HIS A 188 8.44 -18.30 -6.18
CA HIS A 188 7.61 -17.45 -5.32
C HIS A 188 6.12 -17.44 -5.69
N TRP A 189 5.29 -16.87 -4.80
CA TRP A 189 3.88 -16.60 -5.06
C TRP A 189 3.64 -15.10 -5.31
N PRO A 190 3.41 -14.68 -6.57
CA PRO A 190 2.98 -13.32 -6.86
C PRO A 190 1.56 -13.05 -6.37
N GLY A 191 1.25 -11.76 -6.16
CA GLY A 191 -0.06 -11.31 -5.69
C GLY A 191 -0.19 -9.78 -5.60
N ASP A 192 -1.43 -9.30 -5.58
CA ASP A 192 -1.84 -7.92 -5.33
C ASP A 192 -1.63 -7.57 -3.84
N TYR A 193 -0.74 -6.60 -3.58
CA TYR A 193 -0.48 -6.04 -2.24
C TYR A 193 -0.94 -4.57 -2.17
N GLY A 194 -2.01 -4.24 -2.91
CA GLY A 194 -2.67 -2.95 -2.87
C GLY A 194 -3.55 -2.74 -1.63
N GLY A 195 -4.19 -1.58 -1.56
CA GLY A 195 -5.10 -1.22 -0.47
C GLY A 195 -5.06 0.26 -0.10
N PRO A 196 -3.88 0.81 0.27
CA PRO A 196 -3.71 2.23 0.56
C PRO A 196 -3.99 3.12 -0.66
N MET A 197 -4.83 4.14 -0.49
CA MET A 197 -5.31 5.01 -1.58
C MET A 197 -4.49 6.30 -1.74
N PHE A 198 -3.36 6.44 -1.03
CA PHE A 198 -2.49 7.62 -1.04
C PHE A 198 -1.12 7.40 -1.70
N LEU A 199 -0.74 6.15 -2.01
CA LEU A 199 0.54 5.82 -2.65
C LEU A 199 0.58 6.24 -4.13
N MET A 200 -0.45 5.87 -4.89
CA MET A 200 -0.58 6.21 -6.32
C MET A 200 -0.63 7.73 -6.56
N PRO A 201 -1.33 8.54 -5.74
CA PRO A 201 -1.23 10.00 -5.80
C PRO A 201 0.19 10.56 -5.63
N GLY A 202 0.97 10.08 -4.65
CA GLY A 202 2.35 10.54 -4.45
C GLY A 202 3.23 10.32 -5.68
N LEU A 203 3.10 9.14 -6.31
CA LEU A 203 3.79 8.82 -7.57
C LEU A 203 3.37 9.76 -8.71
N VAL A 204 2.07 9.94 -8.95
CA VAL A 204 1.56 10.78 -10.04
C VAL A 204 1.92 12.26 -9.83
N ILE A 205 1.81 12.77 -8.61
CA ILE A 205 2.23 14.14 -8.26
C ILE A 205 3.72 14.32 -8.53
N THR A 206 4.57 13.41 -8.06
CA THR A 206 6.02 13.46 -8.28
C THR A 206 6.37 13.45 -9.77
N LEU A 207 5.81 12.51 -10.53
CA LEU A 207 6.04 12.39 -11.97
C LEU A 207 5.53 13.60 -12.77
N SER A 208 4.46 14.25 -12.32
CA SER A 208 3.97 15.50 -12.91
C SER A 208 4.92 16.67 -12.64
N ILE A 209 5.44 16.79 -11.41
CA ILE A 209 6.37 17.86 -11.01
C ILE A 209 7.69 17.78 -11.77
N VAL A 210 8.27 16.59 -11.90
CA VAL A 210 9.55 16.39 -12.62
C VAL A 210 9.38 16.31 -14.15
N GLY A 211 8.16 16.44 -14.66
CA GLY A 211 7.86 16.39 -16.10
C GLY A 211 7.94 14.99 -16.73
N ALA A 212 8.17 13.93 -15.95
CA ALA A 212 8.38 12.57 -16.42
C ALA A 212 7.08 11.75 -16.60
N LEU A 213 5.90 12.29 -16.27
CA LEU A 213 4.61 11.58 -16.30
C LEU A 213 4.32 10.84 -17.62
N ASN A 214 4.66 11.44 -18.77
CA ASN A 214 4.47 10.81 -20.09
C ASN A 214 5.61 9.87 -20.51
N ALA A 215 6.78 9.98 -19.88
CA ALA A 215 7.93 9.12 -20.14
C ALA A 215 7.84 7.81 -19.34
N VAL A 216 7.32 7.87 -18.11
CA VAL A 216 7.18 6.72 -17.21
C VAL A 216 5.81 6.03 -17.37
N LEU A 217 4.71 6.78 -17.41
CA LEU A 217 3.36 6.19 -17.50
C LEU A 217 2.84 6.24 -18.94
N SER A 218 2.83 5.09 -19.61
CA SER A 218 2.18 4.94 -20.91
C SER A 218 0.67 5.25 -20.83
N LYS A 219 0.04 5.48 -21.99
CA LYS A 219 -1.42 5.72 -22.08
C LYS A 219 -2.23 4.61 -21.40
N GLU A 220 -1.74 3.38 -21.47
CA GLU A 220 -2.36 2.21 -20.88
C GLU A 220 -2.22 2.22 -19.36
N HIS A 221 -1.04 2.53 -18.82
CA HIS A 221 -0.84 2.72 -17.37
C HIS A 221 -1.84 3.74 -16.83
N LYS A 222 -1.92 4.93 -17.45
CA LYS A 222 -2.85 5.99 -17.03
C LYS A 222 -4.31 5.52 -17.04
N ARG A 223 -4.72 4.78 -18.08
CA ARG A 223 -6.08 4.21 -18.18
C ARG A 223 -6.36 3.20 -17.06
N GLU A 224 -5.42 2.34 -16.72
CA GLU A 224 -5.60 1.39 -15.61
C GLU A 224 -5.60 2.11 -14.24
N ILE A 225 -4.80 3.16 -14.06
CA ILE A 225 -4.83 4.00 -12.85
C ILE A 225 -6.18 4.70 -12.69
N CYS A 226 -6.68 5.38 -13.74
CA CYS A 226 -8.03 5.97 -13.71
C CYS A 226 -9.10 4.90 -13.41
N ARG A 227 -9.03 3.72 -14.04
CA ARG A 227 -9.93 2.59 -13.78
C ARG A 227 -9.87 2.11 -12.33
N TYR A 228 -8.68 2.00 -11.74
CA TYR A 228 -8.48 1.64 -10.34
C TYR A 228 -9.16 2.67 -9.42
N ILE A 229 -8.89 3.96 -9.62
CA ILE A 229 -9.48 5.04 -8.84
C ILE A 229 -11.02 5.03 -8.96
N TYR A 230 -11.57 4.92 -10.17
CA TYR A 230 -13.03 4.85 -10.37
C TYR A 230 -13.69 3.60 -9.80
N ASN A 231 -12.96 2.48 -9.71
CA ASN A 231 -13.49 1.28 -9.11
C ASN A 231 -13.57 1.38 -7.57
N HIS A 232 -12.65 2.12 -6.95
CA HIS A 232 -12.57 2.32 -5.50
C HIS A 232 -13.17 3.64 -5.01
N GLN A 233 -13.89 4.38 -5.87
CA GLN A 233 -14.72 5.50 -5.41
C GLN A 233 -15.79 4.98 -4.46
N ALA A 234 -15.87 5.58 -3.28
CA ALA A 234 -16.63 5.01 -2.17
C ALA A 234 -18.13 4.95 -2.47
N ARG A 235 -18.78 3.93 -1.91
CA ARG A 235 -20.25 3.78 -1.93
C ARG A 235 -20.79 3.28 -0.60
N THR A 236 -20.00 3.40 0.48
CA THR A 236 -20.51 3.25 1.84
C THR A 236 -21.63 4.27 2.10
N ASN A 237 -21.59 5.46 1.46
CA ASN A 237 -22.62 6.51 1.57
C ASN A 237 -23.25 7.04 0.24
N ILE A 238 -22.83 6.58 -0.95
CA ILE A 238 -23.21 7.19 -2.27
C ILE A 238 -22.71 8.66 -2.41
N ASP A 239 -21.79 9.07 -1.54
CA ASP A 239 -21.28 10.42 -1.37
C ASP A 239 -20.24 10.82 -2.45
N GLY A 240 -19.44 9.86 -2.93
CA GLY A 240 -18.57 10.05 -4.09
C GLY A 240 -17.13 10.47 -3.79
N GLY A 241 -16.68 10.36 -2.54
CA GLY A 241 -15.28 10.54 -2.18
C GLY A 241 -14.44 9.26 -2.34
N TRP A 242 -13.23 9.29 -1.79
CA TRP A 242 -12.30 8.15 -1.65
C TRP A 242 -11.75 8.12 -0.23
N GLY A 243 -11.53 6.92 0.32
CA GLY A 243 -11.01 6.76 1.67
C GLY A 243 -9.49 6.69 1.76
N LEU A 244 -8.98 6.49 2.99
CA LEU A 244 -7.55 6.24 3.24
C LEU A 244 -7.06 4.93 2.57
N HIS A 245 -7.94 3.93 2.50
CA HIS A 245 -7.74 2.64 1.85
C HIS A 245 -9.04 2.21 1.14
N ILE A 246 -8.99 1.22 0.24
CA ILE A 246 -10.11 0.76 -0.62
C ILE A 246 -11.37 0.27 0.13
N GLU A 247 -11.25 -0.04 1.42
CA GLU A 247 -12.38 -0.46 2.27
C GLU A 247 -12.91 0.65 3.17
N GLY A 248 -12.15 1.73 3.37
CA GLY A 248 -12.47 2.81 4.30
C GLY A 248 -13.61 3.73 3.80
N PRO A 249 -14.22 4.50 4.72
CA PRO A 249 -15.13 5.59 4.36
C PRO A 249 -14.36 6.70 3.63
N SER A 250 -15.08 7.59 2.92
CA SER A 250 -14.46 8.74 2.27
C SER A 250 -13.82 9.70 3.26
N THR A 251 -12.65 10.21 2.88
CA THR A 251 -11.83 11.14 3.66
C THR A 251 -11.39 12.30 2.76
N MET A 252 -11.17 13.50 3.30
CA MET A 252 -10.56 14.65 2.64
C MET A 252 -9.17 14.28 2.11
N PHE A 253 -8.36 13.56 2.90
CA PHE A 253 -7.07 13.06 2.45
C PHE A 253 -7.18 12.13 1.23
N GLY A 254 -8.01 11.09 1.31
CA GLY A 254 -8.22 10.16 0.20
C GLY A 254 -8.84 10.82 -1.01
N THR A 255 -9.87 11.64 -0.80
CA THR A 255 -10.66 12.28 -1.87
C THR A 255 -9.85 13.33 -2.61
N VAL A 256 -9.19 14.25 -1.90
CA VAL A 256 -8.40 15.31 -2.55
C VAL A 256 -7.22 14.71 -3.32
N LEU A 257 -6.48 13.77 -2.74
CA LEU A 257 -5.32 13.17 -3.42
C LEU A 257 -5.74 12.38 -4.67
N ASN A 258 -6.82 11.60 -4.61
CA ASN A 258 -7.32 10.87 -5.79
C ASN A 258 -7.95 11.79 -6.84
N TYR A 259 -8.65 12.86 -6.41
CA TYR A 259 -9.14 13.89 -7.32
C TYR A 259 -7.98 14.57 -8.07
N VAL A 260 -6.99 15.08 -7.35
CA VAL A 260 -5.76 15.69 -7.91
C VAL A 260 -5.08 14.73 -8.89
N THR A 261 -4.99 13.45 -8.55
CA THR A 261 -4.43 12.40 -9.41
C THR A 261 -5.16 12.31 -10.75
N LEU A 262 -6.49 12.25 -10.75
CA LEU A 262 -7.30 12.22 -11.97
C LEU A 262 -7.07 13.46 -12.84
N ARG A 263 -7.04 14.66 -12.22
CA ARG A 263 -6.80 15.93 -12.92
C ARG A 263 -5.39 15.99 -13.54
N LEU A 264 -4.37 15.46 -12.85
CA LEU A 264 -2.99 15.38 -13.36
C LEU A 264 -2.82 14.33 -14.48
N LEU A 265 -3.62 13.25 -14.46
CA LEU A 265 -3.65 12.24 -15.54
C LEU A 265 -4.36 12.75 -16.81
N GLY A 266 -5.12 13.85 -16.69
CA GLY A 266 -5.77 14.55 -17.81
C GLY A 266 -7.29 14.43 -17.86
N GLU A 267 -7.92 13.81 -16.85
CA GLU A 267 -9.38 13.72 -16.77
C GLU A 267 -9.98 15.12 -16.48
N GLY A 268 -10.95 15.53 -17.30
CA GLY A 268 -11.73 16.75 -17.15
C GLY A 268 -12.70 16.70 -15.97
N ALA A 269 -13.23 17.86 -15.56
CA ALA A 269 -14.13 17.98 -14.41
C ALA A 269 -15.40 17.11 -14.51
N ASN A 270 -15.85 16.80 -15.73
CA ASN A 270 -17.06 16.02 -16.00
C ASN A 270 -16.76 14.57 -16.45
N ASP A 271 -15.48 14.16 -16.46
CA ASP A 271 -15.08 12.83 -16.93
C ASP A 271 -15.29 11.75 -15.86
N GLY A 272 -14.83 10.51 -16.13
CA GLY A 272 -15.09 9.37 -15.26
C GLY A 272 -16.57 8.99 -15.11
N GLN A 273 -17.44 9.39 -16.05
CA GLN A 273 -18.90 9.22 -15.96
C GLN A 273 -19.51 9.95 -14.73
N GLY A 274 -19.04 11.18 -14.46
CA GLY A 274 -19.45 11.98 -13.31
C GLY A 274 -18.75 11.61 -12.00
N ALA A 275 -17.79 10.68 -12.02
CA ALA A 275 -16.97 10.37 -10.85
C ALA A 275 -16.12 11.58 -10.40
N VAL A 276 -15.54 12.31 -11.36
CA VAL A 276 -14.70 13.50 -11.07
C VAL A 276 -15.54 14.61 -10.44
N GLU A 277 -16.71 14.90 -11.03
CA GLU A 277 -17.69 15.88 -10.54
C GLU A 277 -18.15 15.57 -9.11
N LYS A 278 -18.47 14.31 -8.81
CA LYS A 278 -18.87 13.87 -7.46
C LYS A 278 -17.75 14.03 -6.45
N GLY A 279 -16.52 13.68 -6.81
CA GLY A 279 -15.35 13.89 -5.95
C GLY A 279 -15.11 15.37 -5.64
N HIS A 280 -15.21 16.23 -6.66
CA HIS A 280 -15.12 17.68 -6.49
C HIS A 280 -16.22 18.22 -5.57
N LYS A 281 -17.48 17.80 -5.79
CA LYS A 281 -18.60 18.18 -4.93
C LYS A 281 -18.39 17.72 -3.48
N TRP A 282 -17.93 16.48 -3.28
CA TRP A 282 -17.63 15.95 -1.95
C TRP A 282 -16.59 16.81 -1.23
N ILE A 283 -15.49 17.19 -1.90
CA ILE A 283 -14.45 18.06 -1.33
C ILE A 283 -15.04 19.38 -0.84
N LEU A 284 -15.85 20.06 -1.66
CA LEU A 284 -16.43 21.35 -1.31
C LEU A 284 -17.51 21.24 -0.21
N ASP A 285 -18.37 20.22 -0.28
CA ASP A 285 -19.42 19.96 0.73
C ASP A 285 -18.83 19.67 2.12
N HIS A 286 -17.58 19.18 2.20
CA HIS A 286 -16.86 18.87 3.45
C HIS A 286 -15.82 19.93 3.84
N GLY A 287 -15.91 21.16 3.30
CA GLY A 287 -15.10 22.32 3.72
C GLY A 287 -13.85 22.60 2.88
N GLY A 288 -13.55 21.77 1.88
CA GLY A 288 -12.42 21.96 0.98
C GLY A 288 -11.07 21.51 1.54
N ALA A 289 -10.04 21.59 0.69
CA ALA A 289 -8.72 21.01 0.97
C ALA A 289 -7.90 21.74 2.05
N THR A 290 -8.40 22.80 2.70
CA THR A 290 -7.72 23.39 3.88
C THR A 290 -7.75 22.44 5.08
N ALA A 291 -8.79 21.59 5.16
CA ALA A 291 -8.99 20.59 6.20
C ALA A 291 -8.32 19.23 5.89
N ILE A 292 -7.51 19.13 4.84
CA ILE A 292 -6.75 17.90 4.53
C ILE A 292 -5.71 17.61 5.62
N THR A 293 -5.35 16.36 5.85
CA THR A 293 -4.35 15.97 6.87
C THR A 293 -2.92 16.42 6.52
N SER A 294 -1.99 16.37 7.47
CA SER A 294 -0.62 16.91 7.33
C SER A 294 0.14 16.40 6.10
N TRP A 295 0.10 15.09 5.83
CA TRP A 295 0.70 14.47 4.64
C TRP A 295 0.03 14.97 3.34
N GLY A 296 -1.27 15.27 3.39
CA GLY A 296 -2.00 15.89 2.30
C GLY A 296 -1.51 17.32 2.05
N LYS A 297 -1.41 18.14 3.09
CA LYS A 297 -0.88 19.52 3.01
C LYS A 297 0.52 19.52 2.41
N MET A 298 1.37 18.58 2.83
CA MET A 298 2.72 18.36 2.31
C MET A 298 2.71 18.10 0.79
N TRP A 299 1.96 17.10 0.32
CA TRP A 299 1.86 16.76 -1.12
C TRP A 299 1.29 17.90 -1.96
N LEU A 300 0.26 18.59 -1.47
CA LEU A 300 -0.34 19.73 -2.16
C LEU A 300 0.58 20.96 -2.18
N SER A 301 1.42 21.15 -1.15
CA SER A 301 2.41 22.24 -1.09
C SER A 301 3.55 22.02 -2.08
N VAL A 302 4.06 20.78 -2.16
CA VAL A 302 5.06 20.35 -3.15
C VAL A 302 4.52 20.46 -4.58
N LEU A 303 3.23 20.18 -4.82
CA LEU A 303 2.55 20.43 -6.10
C LEU A 303 2.30 21.91 -6.40
N GLY A 304 2.32 22.78 -5.39
CA GLY A 304 2.02 24.21 -5.53
C GLY A 304 0.53 24.54 -5.57
N VAL A 305 -0.34 23.71 -4.98
CA VAL A 305 -1.78 23.99 -4.81
C VAL A 305 -2.19 24.21 -3.34
N PHE A 306 -1.21 24.37 -2.44
CA PHE A 306 -1.38 24.70 -1.02
C PHE A 306 -0.14 25.51 -0.58
N GLU A 307 -0.26 26.50 0.32
CA GLU A 307 0.90 27.29 0.73
C GLU A 307 1.65 26.69 1.95
N TRP A 308 2.97 26.72 1.90
CA TRP A 308 3.84 26.13 2.94
C TRP A 308 3.60 26.67 4.35
N SER A 309 3.11 27.91 4.49
CA SER A 309 2.74 28.51 5.78
C SER A 309 1.62 27.76 6.50
N GLY A 310 0.76 27.05 5.76
CA GLY A 310 -0.30 26.19 6.32
C GLY A 310 0.14 24.76 6.62
N ASN A 311 1.44 24.48 6.67
CA ASN A 311 1.96 23.21 7.20
C ASN A 311 2.51 23.43 8.62
N ASN A 312 2.42 22.41 9.47
CA ASN A 312 3.18 22.42 10.71
C ASN A 312 4.68 22.25 10.41
N PRO A 313 5.59 22.89 11.16
CA PRO A 313 7.02 22.84 10.86
C PRO A 313 7.62 21.44 10.87
N LEU A 314 8.33 21.09 9.78
CA LEU A 314 9.14 19.87 9.65
C LEU A 314 10.64 20.25 9.52
N PRO A 315 11.26 20.85 10.55
CA PRO A 315 12.59 21.44 10.44
C PRO A 315 13.66 20.37 10.17
N PRO A 316 14.44 20.44 9.08
CA PRO A 316 15.52 19.49 8.82
C PRO A 316 16.63 19.55 9.89
N GLU A 317 16.71 20.64 10.67
CA GLU A 317 17.72 20.81 11.73
C GLU A 317 17.61 19.75 12.85
N ILE A 318 16.46 19.09 13.01
CA ILE A 318 16.25 18.01 13.98
C ILE A 318 17.17 16.80 13.72
N TRP A 319 17.61 16.59 12.47
CA TRP A 319 18.56 15.55 12.08
C TRP A 319 20.01 15.85 12.47
N LEU A 320 20.33 17.09 12.87
CA LEU A 320 21.67 17.46 13.37
C LEU A 320 21.78 17.39 14.91
N LEU A 321 20.73 16.93 15.59
CA LEU A 321 20.73 16.79 17.04
C LEU A 321 21.70 15.67 17.49
N PRO A 322 22.26 15.72 18.70
CA PRO A 322 22.95 14.58 19.28
C PRO A 322 21.99 13.39 19.48
N TYR A 323 22.41 12.18 19.10
CA TYR A 323 21.60 10.93 19.21
C TYR A 323 21.17 10.59 20.65
N VAL A 324 21.81 11.17 21.67
CA VAL A 324 21.39 11.05 23.08
C VAL A 324 20.06 11.76 23.38
N LEU A 325 19.62 12.71 22.53
CA LEU A 325 18.35 13.40 22.73
C LEU A 325 17.16 12.50 22.39
N PRO A 326 16.13 12.41 23.25
CA PRO A 326 14.99 11.51 23.02
C PRO A 326 14.20 11.75 21.73
N VAL A 327 14.22 12.98 21.21
CA VAL A 327 13.49 13.40 19.99
C VAL A 327 14.31 13.25 18.70
N HIS A 328 15.47 12.59 18.76
CA HIS A 328 16.33 12.40 17.60
C HIS A 328 15.67 11.45 16.55
N PRO A 329 15.54 11.83 15.27
CA PRO A 329 14.79 11.03 14.27
C PRO A 329 15.30 9.61 14.06
N GLY A 330 16.61 9.37 14.19
CA GLY A 330 17.21 8.03 14.13
C GLY A 330 16.75 7.05 15.23
N ARG A 331 16.02 7.53 16.26
CA ARG A 331 15.35 6.68 17.26
C ARG A 331 13.93 6.30 16.88
N MET A 332 13.32 7.02 15.94
CA MET A 332 11.96 6.75 15.50
C MET A 332 11.91 5.49 14.65
N TRP A 333 10.75 4.84 14.62
CA TRP A 333 10.46 3.72 13.72
C TRP A 333 10.92 3.97 12.29
N CYS A 334 11.44 2.94 11.62
CA CYS A 334 12.09 3.07 10.31
C CYS A 334 11.18 3.73 9.27
N HIS A 335 9.93 3.27 9.13
CA HIS A 335 8.97 3.84 8.18
C HIS A 335 8.67 5.31 8.45
N CYS A 336 8.50 5.68 9.73
CA CYS A 336 8.27 7.07 10.11
C CYS A 336 9.46 7.95 9.75
N ARG A 337 10.69 7.61 10.18
CA ARG A 337 11.87 8.43 9.87
C ARG A 337 12.16 8.48 8.37
N MET A 338 11.92 7.38 7.63
CA MET A 338 12.13 7.32 6.18
C MET A 338 11.11 8.12 5.37
N VAL A 339 9.89 8.32 5.88
CA VAL A 339 8.93 9.28 5.30
C VAL A 339 9.29 10.72 5.67
N TYR A 340 9.61 10.99 6.94
CA TYR A 340 9.89 12.34 7.41
C TYR A 340 11.24 12.91 6.97
N LEU A 341 12.22 12.08 6.62
CA LEU A 341 13.51 12.48 6.07
C LEU A 341 13.36 13.34 4.78
N PRO A 342 12.81 12.83 3.65
CA PRO A 342 12.60 13.62 2.45
C PRO A 342 11.54 14.73 2.64
N MET A 343 10.53 14.52 3.51
CA MET A 343 9.58 15.59 3.81
C MET A 343 10.24 16.80 4.47
N SER A 344 11.14 16.58 5.45
CA SER A 344 11.89 17.65 6.10
C SER A 344 12.85 18.37 5.14
N TYR A 345 13.41 17.66 4.15
CA TYR A 345 14.20 18.28 3.08
C TYR A 345 13.36 19.24 2.24
N LEU A 346 12.23 18.75 1.72
CA LEU A 346 11.34 19.51 0.84
C LEU A 346 10.72 20.71 1.58
N TYR A 347 10.32 20.52 2.84
CA TYR A 347 9.88 21.60 3.74
C TYR A 347 11.00 22.63 3.97
N GLY A 348 12.21 22.19 4.35
CA GLY A 348 13.35 23.08 4.59
C GLY A 348 13.82 23.84 3.35
N LYS A 349 13.59 23.30 2.15
CA LYS A 349 13.76 23.98 0.87
C LYS A 349 12.59 24.88 0.47
N ARG A 350 11.41 24.71 1.08
CA ARG A 350 10.12 25.25 0.63
C ARG A 350 9.89 24.96 -0.87
N PHE A 351 10.18 23.73 -1.28
CA PHE A 351 10.12 23.32 -2.68
C PHE A 351 8.68 23.41 -3.22
N VAL A 352 8.52 23.95 -4.43
CA VAL A 352 7.24 24.02 -5.14
C VAL A 352 7.48 23.64 -6.59
N GLY A 353 6.66 22.73 -7.12
CA GLY A 353 6.73 22.29 -8.51
C GLY A 353 6.26 23.34 -9.53
N PRO A 354 6.39 23.05 -10.84
CA PRO A 354 5.98 23.97 -11.89
C PRO A 354 4.49 24.33 -11.84
N ILE A 355 4.17 25.63 -11.82
CA ILE A 355 2.79 26.12 -11.83
C ILE A 355 2.20 26.00 -13.25
N THR A 356 1.63 24.82 -13.53
CA THR A 356 0.97 24.49 -14.81
C THR A 356 -0.47 25.01 -14.87
N PRO A 357 -1.12 25.03 -16.06
CA PRO A 357 -2.56 25.31 -16.18
C PRO A 357 -3.43 24.39 -15.30
N THR A 358 -3.04 23.12 -15.13
CA THR A 358 -3.74 22.17 -14.24
C THR A 358 -3.59 22.56 -12.77
N VAL A 359 -2.39 22.99 -12.33
CA VAL A 359 -2.17 23.52 -10.97
C VAL A 359 -3.02 24.77 -10.73
N LEU A 360 -3.10 25.69 -11.71
CA LEU A 360 -3.96 26.88 -11.63
C LEU A 360 -5.46 26.56 -11.62
N ALA A 361 -5.88 25.45 -12.23
CA ALA A 361 -7.26 24.96 -12.16
C ALA A 361 -7.55 24.34 -10.79
N LEU A 362 -6.66 23.47 -10.28
CA LEU A 362 -6.76 22.87 -8.94
C LEU A 362 -6.86 23.92 -7.82
N ARG A 363 -6.10 25.02 -7.90
CA ARG A 363 -6.23 26.17 -6.97
C ARG A 363 -7.63 26.80 -6.93
N LYS A 364 -8.49 26.56 -7.92
CA LYS A 364 -9.89 27.02 -7.98
C LYS A 364 -10.90 25.92 -7.67
N GLU A 365 -10.53 24.65 -7.84
CA GLU A 365 -11.39 23.48 -7.66
C GLU A 365 -11.34 22.94 -6.21
N LEU A 366 -10.21 23.06 -5.52
CA LEU A 366 -10.01 22.41 -4.22
C LEU A 366 -10.55 23.20 -3.01
N TYR A 367 -11.02 24.44 -3.20
CA TYR A 367 -11.26 25.38 -2.10
C TYR A 367 -12.62 26.10 -2.23
N ALA A 368 -13.30 26.27 -1.09
CA ALA A 368 -14.58 26.97 -1.02
C ALA A 368 -14.46 28.52 -1.14
N VAL A 369 -13.26 29.06 -0.90
CA VAL A 369 -12.93 30.50 -1.04
C VAL A 369 -11.81 30.68 -2.07
N PRO A 370 -11.66 31.87 -2.69
CA PRO A 370 -10.56 32.13 -3.62
C PRO A 370 -9.19 31.86 -2.99
N TYR A 371 -8.29 31.19 -3.73
CA TYR A 371 -6.99 30.74 -3.23
C TYR A 371 -6.14 31.80 -2.50
N HIS A 372 -6.27 33.06 -2.92
CA HIS A 372 -5.51 34.20 -2.38
C HIS A 372 -6.15 34.85 -1.14
N GLU A 373 -7.36 34.44 -0.77
CA GLU A 373 -8.10 34.87 0.42
C GLU A 373 -8.00 33.84 1.57
N ILE A 374 -7.37 32.68 1.33
CA ILE A 374 -7.19 31.62 2.34
C ILE A 374 -6.22 32.08 3.43
N ASP A 375 -6.68 32.06 4.69
CA ASP A 375 -5.78 32.15 5.85
C ASP A 375 -5.05 30.82 6.05
N TRP A 376 -3.85 30.72 5.47
CA TRP A 376 -3.00 29.55 5.59
C TRP A 376 -2.53 29.29 7.03
N ASN A 377 -2.38 30.31 7.88
CA ASN A 377 -2.01 30.12 9.28
C ASN A 377 -3.16 29.44 10.04
N GLN A 378 -4.41 29.79 9.73
CA GLN A 378 -5.59 29.08 10.26
C GLN A 378 -5.67 27.66 9.70
N ALA A 379 -5.44 27.47 8.38
CA ALA A 379 -5.47 26.16 7.73
C ALA A 379 -4.45 25.17 8.33
N ARG A 380 -3.36 25.66 8.95
CA ARG A 380 -2.31 24.81 9.57
C ARG A 380 -2.84 23.74 10.52
N ASN A 381 -3.75 24.13 11.41
CA ASN A 381 -4.31 23.24 12.43
C ASN A 381 -5.74 22.78 12.08
N GLN A 382 -6.23 23.05 10.87
CA GLN A 382 -7.50 22.47 10.38
C GLN A 382 -7.29 21.01 9.99
N CYS A 383 -8.24 20.16 10.39
CA CYS A 383 -8.39 18.78 9.95
C CYS A 383 -9.89 18.50 9.75
N ALA A 384 -10.23 17.56 8.88
CA ALA A 384 -11.61 17.18 8.63
C ALA A 384 -12.13 16.26 9.76
N LYS A 385 -13.33 16.56 10.27
CA LYS A 385 -13.93 15.79 11.38
C LYS A 385 -14.19 14.34 10.94
N GLY A 386 -13.60 13.39 11.67
CA GLY A 386 -13.71 11.95 11.39
C GLY A 386 -12.50 11.33 10.67
N GLU A 387 -11.46 12.12 10.34
CA GLU A 387 -10.17 11.62 9.81
C GLU A 387 -9.07 11.47 10.87
N GLU A 388 -9.38 11.78 12.12
CA GLU A 388 -8.45 11.78 13.24
C GLU A 388 -8.46 10.39 13.90
N PHE A 389 -7.40 9.60 13.70
CA PHE A 389 -7.27 8.28 14.29
C PHE A 389 -6.88 8.37 15.77
N LYS A 390 -7.46 7.49 16.59
CA LYS A 390 -7.24 7.43 18.04
C LYS A 390 -6.27 6.34 18.43
N VAL A 391 -5.30 6.66 19.30
CA VAL A 391 -4.77 5.70 20.28
C VAL A 391 -5.50 5.84 21.61
N VAL A 392 -6.43 4.93 21.88
CA VAL A 392 -6.99 4.73 23.23
C VAL A 392 -6.11 3.74 23.99
N LEU A 393 -4.85 4.09 24.23
CA LEU A 393 -4.01 3.33 25.15
C LEU A 393 -2.83 4.15 25.67
N LEU A 394 -2.91 4.57 26.94
CA LEU A 394 -1.79 4.67 27.90
C LEU A 394 -2.28 5.36 29.17
N LEU A 395 -3.05 6.46 29.07
CA LEU A 395 -3.58 7.17 30.24
C LEU A 395 -4.57 6.31 31.05
N GLN A 396 -5.48 5.57 30.40
CA GLN A 396 -6.36 4.62 31.11
C GLN A 396 -5.60 3.42 31.70
N ILE A 397 -4.53 2.94 31.04
CA ILE A 397 -3.65 1.90 31.60
C ILE A 397 -2.84 2.44 32.78
N TRP A 398 -2.37 3.68 32.73
CA TRP A 398 -1.59 4.30 33.80
C TRP A 398 -2.46 4.57 35.04
N VAL A 399 -3.69 5.06 34.84
CA VAL A 399 -4.70 5.19 35.90
C VAL A 399 -5.10 3.82 36.47
N LYS A 400 -5.26 2.77 35.64
CA LYS A 400 -5.44 1.40 36.14
C LYS A 400 -4.20 0.86 36.88
N LYS A 401 -2.98 1.08 36.39
CA LYS A 401 -1.72 0.67 37.03
C LYS A 401 -1.52 1.36 38.38
N LEU A 402 -1.87 2.64 38.52
CA LEU A 402 -1.86 3.34 39.81
C LEU A 402 -2.91 2.78 40.77
N ARG A 403 -4.14 2.53 40.30
CA ARG A 403 -5.22 1.95 41.12
C ARG A 403 -4.93 0.51 41.56
N LEU A 404 -4.21 -0.26 40.74
CA LEU A 404 -3.77 -1.63 41.02
C LEU A 404 -2.50 -1.69 41.91
N ARG A 405 -1.54 -0.77 41.75
CA ARG A 405 -0.38 -0.68 42.66
C ARG A 405 -0.82 -0.42 44.10
N GLY A 406 -1.75 0.52 44.30
CA GLY A 406 -2.32 0.82 45.63
C GLY A 406 -3.09 -0.35 46.28
N THR A 407 -3.50 -1.37 45.51
CA THR A 407 -4.19 -2.56 46.04
C THR A 407 -3.32 -3.81 46.17
N MET A 408 -2.13 -3.85 45.55
CA MET A 408 -1.17 -4.95 45.73
C MET A 408 -0.22 -4.74 46.91
N GLU A 409 0.21 -3.50 47.20
CA GLU A 409 1.12 -3.22 48.34
C GLU A 409 0.48 -3.52 49.71
N THR A 410 -0.84 -3.60 49.78
CA THR A 410 -1.59 -3.98 51.00
C THR A 410 -1.83 -5.49 51.16
N LYS A 411 -1.46 -6.33 50.17
CA LYS A 411 -1.72 -7.79 50.22
C LYS A 411 -0.49 -8.71 50.14
N MET A 412 0.72 -8.19 49.90
CA MET A 412 1.94 -9.02 49.89
C MET A 412 2.88 -8.74 51.08
N LYS A 413 2.39 -8.99 52.30
CA LYS A 413 3.24 -9.24 53.48
C LYS A 413 2.99 -10.64 54.03
N GLY A 414 3.82 -11.59 53.58
CA GLY A 414 4.06 -12.86 54.26
C GLY A 414 3.64 -14.14 53.52
N LYS A 415 4.54 -14.71 52.70
CA LYS A 415 5.00 -16.12 52.71
C LYS A 415 5.99 -16.39 51.55
N PRO A 416 6.84 -17.43 51.63
CA PRO A 416 7.96 -17.66 50.70
C PRO A 416 7.59 -18.45 49.43
N THR A 417 8.59 -18.56 48.55
CA THR A 417 8.60 -18.96 47.13
C THR A 417 8.48 -20.46 46.83
N GLU A 418 7.73 -20.83 45.76
CA GLU A 418 8.12 -21.78 44.69
C GLU A 418 7.08 -21.72 43.51
N PRO A 419 7.27 -22.37 42.34
CA PRO A 419 7.20 -21.67 41.04
C PRO A 419 5.81 -21.54 40.36
N LEU A 420 5.70 -20.49 39.53
CA LEU A 420 4.54 -20.11 38.72
C LEU A 420 4.50 -20.85 37.36
N ILE A 421 3.64 -21.86 37.23
CA ILE A 421 3.25 -22.44 35.91
C ILE A 421 1.76 -22.12 35.57
N ALA A 422 1.00 -21.52 36.48
CA ALA A 422 -0.46 -21.38 36.36
C ALA A 422 -0.98 -19.94 36.16
N LEU A 423 -0.34 -19.10 35.32
CA LEU A 423 -0.76 -17.70 35.12
C LEU A 423 -0.78 -17.19 33.65
N PHE A 424 -0.97 -18.07 32.66
CA PHE A 424 -1.02 -17.68 31.24
C PHE A 424 -2.42 -17.67 30.59
N ALA A 425 -3.50 -17.87 31.37
CA ALA A 425 -4.84 -18.17 30.82
C ALA A 425 -5.91 -17.06 31.01
N SER A 426 -5.56 -15.79 31.22
CA SER A 426 -6.56 -14.74 31.58
C SER A 426 -6.42 -13.36 30.92
N PHE A 427 -5.60 -13.19 29.87
CA PHE A 427 -5.54 -11.93 29.11
C PHE A 427 -5.66 -12.17 27.60
N GLY A 428 -6.84 -12.62 27.18
CA GLY A 428 -7.23 -12.62 25.77
C GLY A 428 -8.03 -11.36 25.41
N CYS A 429 -7.62 -10.66 24.36
CA CYS A 429 -8.49 -9.80 23.54
C CYS A 429 -7.79 -9.52 22.20
N GLY A 430 -8.43 -9.82 21.07
CA GLY A 430 -8.01 -9.26 19.77
C GLY A 430 -8.06 -10.17 18.55
N CYS A 431 -7.59 -11.43 18.62
CA CYS A 431 -7.53 -12.34 17.46
C CYS A 431 -7.72 -13.82 17.86
N GLY A 432 -8.90 -14.16 18.39
CA GLY A 432 -9.29 -15.55 18.62
C GLY A 432 -10.15 -16.09 17.47
N ASP A 433 -9.53 -16.70 16.45
CA ASP A 433 -10.22 -17.66 15.55
C ASP A 433 -9.30 -18.55 14.65
N THR A 434 -7.96 -18.44 14.72
CA THR A 434 -7.04 -19.25 13.87
C THR A 434 -6.15 -20.23 14.63
N LEU A 435 -6.09 -20.18 15.97
CA LEU A 435 -4.99 -20.79 16.75
C LEU A 435 -5.38 -21.92 17.71
N HIS A 436 -6.52 -22.59 17.49
CA HIS A 436 -7.03 -23.66 18.38
C HIS A 436 -7.05 -25.07 17.79
N TYR A 437 -6.40 -25.32 16.64
CA TYR A 437 -6.47 -26.63 15.94
C TYR A 437 -5.12 -27.33 15.64
N PHE A 438 -4.00 -26.83 16.16
CA PHE A 438 -2.65 -27.39 15.93
C PHE A 438 -1.86 -27.69 17.21
N SER A 439 -2.49 -28.40 18.18
CA SER A 439 -1.76 -29.02 19.28
C SER A 439 -2.54 -30.19 19.91
N THR A 440 -2.62 -31.34 19.22
CA THR A 440 -2.92 -32.68 19.83
C THR A 440 -2.79 -33.88 18.87
N VAL A 441 -1.72 -33.98 18.06
CA VAL A 441 -1.37 -35.27 17.38
C VAL A 441 0.14 -35.49 17.29
N LEU A 442 0.84 -35.65 18.42
CA LEU A 442 2.19 -36.22 18.48
C LEU A 442 2.44 -36.96 19.82
N ASP A 443 1.79 -38.10 20.03
CA ASP A 443 2.38 -39.17 20.87
C ASP A 443 1.91 -40.57 20.40
N PRO A 444 2.80 -41.36 19.79
CA PRO A 444 2.55 -42.76 19.49
C PRO A 444 3.22 -43.68 20.53
N ARG A 445 2.58 -43.85 21.70
CA ARG A 445 2.69 -45.05 22.59
C ARG A 445 1.55 -45.06 23.63
N GLY A 446 1.16 -46.25 24.10
CA GLY A 446 0.08 -46.43 25.09
C GLY A 446 0.43 -45.91 26.50
N GLU A 447 -0.46 -45.91 27.49
CA GLU A 447 -1.62 -46.81 27.71
C GLU A 447 -2.82 -46.12 28.40
N SER A 448 -3.93 -46.86 28.54
CA SER A 448 -5.19 -46.40 29.14
C SER A 448 -5.12 -46.19 30.66
N GLN A 449 -5.84 -45.16 31.15
CA GLN A 449 -6.76 -45.33 32.30
C GLN A 449 -7.79 -44.20 32.39
N ALA A 450 -9.03 -44.55 32.74
CA ALA A 450 -10.15 -43.62 32.91
C ALA A 450 -10.62 -43.61 34.38
N PRO A 451 -11.27 -42.52 34.82
CA PRO A 451 -12.37 -42.62 35.78
C PRO A 451 -13.68 -41.99 35.28
N LYS A 452 -14.76 -42.29 36.01
CA LYS A 452 -16.17 -42.20 35.55
C LYS A 452 -16.96 -41.04 36.20
N SER A 453 -18.10 -40.71 35.57
CA SER A 453 -19.37 -40.18 36.14
C SER A 453 -19.33 -38.81 36.86
N THR A 454 -20.20 -37.84 36.55
CA THR A 454 -21.68 -37.84 36.71
C THR A 454 -22.33 -36.82 35.74
N LYS A 455 -23.39 -37.13 34.96
CA LYS A 455 -24.84 -37.34 35.26
C LYS A 455 -25.71 -36.05 35.20
N GLU A 456 -26.63 -36.01 34.21
CA GLU A 456 -27.97 -35.34 34.20
C GLU A 456 -28.03 -33.79 34.36
N SER A 457 -28.96 -33.01 33.78
CA SER A 457 -30.10 -33.17 32.83
C SER A 457 -30.56 -31.73 32.44
N GLY A 458 -31.33 -31.41 31.38
CA GLY A 458 -31.91 -32.14 30.24
C GLY A 458 -32.88 -31.22 29.45
N LEU A 459 -33.32 -31.65 28.25
CA LEU A 459 -34.62 -31.34 27.57
C LEU A 459 -35.03 -29.84 27.29
N SER A 460 -35.68 -29.48 26.18
CA SER A 460 -36.06 -30.19 24.94
C SER A 460 -36.59 -29.22 23.84
N HIS A 461 -36.62 -29.72 22.59
CA HIS A 461 -37.38 -29.27 21.41
C HIS A 461 -36.93 -27.95 20.71
N VAL A 462 -36.29 -27.97 19.52
CA VAL A 462 -36.66 -28.50 18.18
C VAL A 462 -37.58 -27.55 17.37
N VAL A 463 -36.98 -26.82 16.41
CA VAL A 463 -37.50 -26.65 15.03
C VAL A 463 -36.33 -26.55 14.04
N THR A 464 -36.42 -27.36 12.99
CA THR A 464 -35.63 -27.52 11.76
C THR A 464 -34.98 -26.27 11.13
N LEU A 465 -33.71 -26.40 10.71
CA LEU A 465 -33.08 -25.52 9.71
C LEU A 465 -33.17 -26.11 8.30
N GLY A 466 -33.96 -25.47 7.44
CA GLY A 466 -34.00 -25.73 6.00
C GLY A 466 -33.35 -24.58 5.22
N TYR A 467 -32.49 -24.91 4.26
CA TYR A 467 -31.86 -23.93 3.36
C TYR A 467 -32.89 -23.26 2.42
N SER A 468 -32.93 -21.92 2.40
CA SER A 468 -33.49 -21.14 1.28
C SER A 468 -32.85 -19.73 1.25
N PRO A 469 -32.59 -19.13 0.07
CA PRO A 469 -31.67 -18.00 -0.06
C PRO A 469 -32.37 -16.63 0.09
N SER A 470 -32.64 -16.21 1.33
CA SER A 470 -33.15 -14.85 1.60
C SER A 470 -32.91 -14.38 3.04
N LEU A 471 -31.69 -13.90 3.29
CA LEU A 471 -31.31 -12.96 4.37
C LEU A 471 -30.18 -12.12 3.72
N GLN A 472 -30.37 -10.92 3.19
CA GLN A 472 -31.23 -9.82 3.65
C GLN A 472 -31.15 -9.69 5.17
N ILE A 473 -29.99 -9.25 5.64
CA ILE A 473 -29.84 -8.59 6.93
C ILE A 473 -30.77 -7.38 6.90
N CYS A 474 -32.03 -7.58 7.25
CA CYS A 474 -32.92 -6.47 7.57
C CYS A 474 -32.28 -5.73 8.74
N PRO A 475 -32.22 -4.39 8.67
CA PRO A 475 -31.37 -3.62 9.56
C PRO A 475 -31.83 -3.86 11.00
N ALA A 476 -30.88 -4.22 11.86
CA ALA A 476 -30.95 -3.68 13.20
C ALA A 476 -31.12 -2.17 13.00
N LYS A 477 -32.22 -1.61 13.49
CA LYS A 477 -32.43 -0.17 13.50
C LYS A 477 -31.26 0.44 14.29
N LEU A 478 -30.27 0.92 13.57
CA LEU A 478 -29.49 2.08 13.96
C LEU A 478 -30.46 3.27 13.86
N ASP A 479 -31.38 3.33 14.82
CA ASP A 479 -32.21 4.51 15.03
C ASP A 479 -31.25 5.70 15.21
N GLY A 480 -31.51 6.78 14.50
CA GLY A 480 -30.56 7.87 14.23
C GLY A 480 -30.26 8.76 15.43
N THR A 481 -29.65 8.21 16.48
CA THR A 481 -29.27 8.90 17.70
C THR A 481 -27.82 8.54 18.08
N ILE A 482 -26.90 9.07 17.28
CA ILE A 482 -25.72 9.87 17.68
C ILE A 482 -24.90 9.37 18.90
N PRO A 483 -23.55 9.23 18.79
CA PRO A 483 -22.76 9.20 17.56
C PRO A 483 -21.46 8.34 17.59
N ILE A 484 -20.71 8.51 16.51
CA ILE A 484 -19.24 8.40 16.43
C ILE A 484 -18.62 9.45 17.39
N GLU A 485 -18.79 9.27 18.70
CA GLU A 485 -18.31 10.25 19.69
C GLU A 485 -16.81 10.10 19.96
N ASP A 486 -16.17 11.27 19.96
CA ASP A 486 -14.84 11.59 20.46
C ASP A 486 -13.62 11.35 19.55
N LEU A 487 -13.72 11.13 18.23
CA LEU A 487 -12.55 11.18 17.31
C LEU A 487 -12.01 12.62 17.14
N TYR A 488 -11.50 13.19 18.23
CA TYR A 488 -10.66 14.38 18.36
C TYR A 488 -10.03 14.34 19.76
N TYR A 489 -8.71 14.32 19.85
CA TYR A 489 -8.05 14.80 21.06
C TYR A 489 -7.69 16.27 20.81
N PRO A 490 -8.19 17.23 21.60
CA PRO A 490 -7.72 18.59 21.49
C PRO A 490 -6.22 18.61 21.78
N HIS A 491 -5.45 19.21 20.87
CA HIS A 491 -4.02 19.43 21.05
C HIS A 491 -3.77 19.87 22.50
N PRO A 492 -2.89 19.18 23.25
CA PRO A 492 -2.49 19.67 24.55
C PRO A 492 -1.94 21.09 24.40
N LEU A 493 -2.22 21.99 25.36
CA LEU A 493 -1.69 23.36 25.31
C LEU A 493 -0.16 23.40 25.11
N VAL A 494 0.55 22.40 25.64
CA VAL A 494 2.00 22.20 25.45
C VAL A 494 2.37 21.98 23.97
N GLN A 495 1.54 21.25 23.22
CA GLN A 495 1.73 20.98 21.79
C GLN A 495 1.45 22.22 20.95
N ASP A 496 0.36 22.94 21.21
CA ASP A 496 0.10 24.22 20.53
C ASP A 496 1.20 25.25 20.81
N VAL A 497 1.69 25.33 22.05
CA VAL A 497 2.85 26.17 22.41
C VAL A 497 4.11 25.71 21.69
N LEU A 498 4.36 24.40 21.55
CA LEU A 498 5.50 23.87 20.80
C LEU A 498 5.43 24.24 19.32
N TRP A 499 4.29 24.00 18.64
CA TRP A 499 4.12 24.34 17.23
C TRP A 499 4.16 25.85 16.98
N ALA A 500 3.55 26.65 17.86
CA ALA A 500 3.65 28.11 17.80
C ALA A 500 5.09 28.60 18.02
N SER A 501 5.88 27.94 18.88
CA SER A 501 7.29 28.28 19.10
C SER A 501 8.15 27.91 17.90
N LEU A 502 7.92 26.73 17.31
CA LEU A 502 8.61 26.29 16.10
C LEU A 502 8.34 27.24 14.93
N ASP A 503 7.08 27.61 14.70
CA ASP A 503 6.68 28.51 13.61
C ASP A 503 7.07 29.97 13.83
N LYS A 504 6.82 30.54 15.02
CA LYS A 504 6.97 31.99 15.26
C LYS A 504 8.36 32.40 15.74
N VAL A 505 9.20 31.44 16.18
CA VAL A 505 10.55 31.73 16.71
C VAL A 505 11.61 30.96 15.94
N VAL A 506 11.50 29.62 15.87
CA VAL A 506 12.57 28.76 15.33
C VAL A 506 12.70 28.91 13.81
N GLU A 507 11.59 28.89 13.07
CA GLU A 507 11.59 29.08 11.61
C GLU A 507 12.18 30.45 11.20
N PRO A 508 11.76 31.61 11.76
CA PRO A 508 12.40 32.89 11.49
C PRO A 508 13.91 32.90 11.74
N ILE A 509 14.40 32.23 12.80
CA ILE A 509 15.85 32.12 13.07
C ILE A 509 16.56 31.37 11.95
N PHE A 510 16.00 30.25 11.47
CA PHE A 510 16.63 29.44 10.41
C PHE A 510 16.43 29.97 8.98
N LEU A 511 15.55 30.96 8.78
CA LEU A 511 15.44 31.70 7.51
C LEU A 511 16.49 32.82 7.39
N HIS A 512 17.01 33.33 8.51
CA HIS A 512 17.96 34.46 8.55
C HIS A 512 19.38 34.02 8.93
N TRP A 513 20.37 34.88 8.70
CA TRP A 513 21.73 34.64 9.17
C TRP A 513 21.82 34.84 10.70
N PRO A 514 22.52 33.98 11.47
CA PRO A 514 23.34 32.85 11.03
C PRO A 514 22.58 31.52 10.87
N GLY A 515 21.34 31.39 11.36
CA GLY A 515 20.58 30.14 11.39
C GLY A 515 20.42 29.46 10.03
N LYS A 516 20.31 30.23 8.95
CA LYS A 516 20.31 29.75 7.57
C LYS A 516 21.52 28.87 7.22
N LYS A 517 22.70 29.12 7.80
CA LYS A 517 23.86 28.23 7.61
C LYS A 517 23.67 26.86 8.27
N LEU A 518 22.94 26.79 9.39
CA LEU A 518 22.57 25.52 10.01
C LEU A 518 21.54 24.78 9.15
N ARG A 519 20.54 25.49 8.62
CA ARG A 519 19.58 24.94 7.63
C ARG A 519 20.28 24.36 6.41
N GLU A 520 21.22 25.08 5.83
CA GLU A 520 22.03 24.60 4.70
C GLU A 520 22.89 23.37 5.07
N LYS A 521 23.41 23.27 6.30
CA LYS A 521 24.10 22.08 6.79
C LYS A 521 23.14 20.90 6.96
N ALA A 522 21.98 21.12 7.56
CA ALA A 522 20.96 20.11 7.82
C ALA A 522 20.44 19.53 6.51
N LEU A 523 20.14 20.37 5.52
CA LEU A 523 19.71 19.94 4.19
C LEU A 523 20.77 19.09 3.47
N ARG A 524 22.08 19.37 3.64
CA ARG A 524 23.13 18.50 3.09
C ARG A 524 23.15 17.13 3.77
N PHE A 525 23.11 17.11 5.10
CA PHE A 525 23.10 15.87 5.90
C PHE A 525 21.87 14.98 5.59
N VAL A 526 20.69 15.60 5.47
CA VAL A 526 19.45 14.91 5.08
C VAL A 526 19.55 14.34 3.66
N MET A 527 20.08 15.08 2.70
CA MET A 527 20.27 14.56 1.33
C MET A 527 21.30 13.43 1.25
N GLU A 528 22.35 13.48 2.07
CA GLU A 528 23.33 12.41 2.20
C GLU A 528 22.69 11.11 2.71
N HIS A 529 21.77 11.20 3.69
CA HIS A 529 20.98 10.05 4.16
C HIS A 529 19.99 9.53 3.11
N ILE A 530 19.34 10.43 2.35
CA ILE A 530 18.45 10.03 1.25
C ILE A 530 19.22 9.24 0.19
N HIS A 531 20.37 9.76 -0.27
CA HIS A 531 21.21 9.04 -1.24
C HIS A 531 21.71 7.70 -0.71
N TYR A 532 22.13 7.63 0.56
CA TYR A 532 22.55 6.36 1.17
C TYR A 532 21.45 5.31 1.14
N GLU A 533 20.24 5.68 1.56
CA GLU A 533 19.09 4.78 1.62
C GLU A 533 18.59 4.38 0.22
N ASP A 534 18.51 5.33 -0.72
CA ASP A 534 18.19 5.07 -2.13
C ASP A 534 19.20 4.09 -2.77
N GLU A 535 20.50 4.26 -2.51
CA GLU A 535 21.52 3.37 -3.04
C GLU A 535 21.49 1.98 -2.40
N ASN A 536 21.34 1.92 -1.08
CA ASN A 536 21.35 0.69 -0.30
C ASN A 536 20.09 -0.18 -0.53
N THR A 537 18.93 0.44 -0.67
CA THR A 537 17.68 -0.23 -1.09
C THR A 537 17.60 -0.48 -2.59
N ARG A 538 18.63 -0.09 -3.37
CA ARG A 538 18.66 -0.20 -4.85
C ARG A 538 17.45 0.45 -5.52
N TYR A 539 16.91 1.53 -4.93
CA TYR A 539 15.68 2.22 -5.33
C TYR A 539 14.41 1.34 -5.30
N ILE A 540 14.39 0.28 -4.47
CA ILE A 540 13.30 -0.69 -4.35
C ILE A 540 12.59 -0.52 -3.01
N CYS A 541 11.25 -0.61 -3.03
CA CYS A 541 10.41 -0.59 -1.85
C CYS A 541 10.04 -2.03 -1.39
N ILE A 542 9.19 -2.12 -0.37
CA ILE A 542 8.67 -3.35 0.23
C ILE A 542 7.91 -4.25 -0.82
N GLY A 543 7.85 -5.57 -0.63
CA GLY A 543 7.46 -6.66 -1.57
C GLY A 543 7.84 -8.04 -0.96
N PRO A 544 8.10 -9.16 -1.69
CA PRO A 544 8.74 -10.34 -1.03
C PRO A 544 9.88 -11.15 -1.70
N VAL A 545 10.53 -12.07 -0.92
CA VAL A 545 11.02 -13.47 -1.23
C VAL A 545 12.41 -13.93 -0.70
N ASN A 546 13.47 -13.10 -0.59
CA ASN A 546 14.87 -13.63 -0.53
C ASN A 546 15.78 -13.10 0.60
N LYS A 547 16.63 -13.99 1.13
CA LYS A 547 17.59 -13.73 2.22
C LYS A 547 18.72 -12.76 1.83
N VAL A 548 19.00 -11.79 2.70
CA VAL A 548 20.13 -10.85 2.60
C VAL A 548 21.45 -11.57 2.89
N LEU A 549 22.46 -11.35 2.04
CA LEU A 549 23.77 -12.03 2.13
C LEU A 549 24.85 -11.24 2.87
N ASP A 550 24.78 -9.91 2.80
CA ASP A 550 25.78 -8.97 3.31
C ASP A 550 25.10 -7.79 3.99
N ASP A 551 25.80 -7.14 4.92
CA ASP A 551 25.28 -5.95 5.59
C ASP A 551 25.28 -4.71 4.70
N CYS A 552 24.45 -3.74 5.10
CA CYS A 552 24.42 -2.41 4.49
C CYS A 552 25.83 -1.77 4.60
N PRO A 553 26.37 -1.14 3.54
CA PRO A 553 27.75 -0.65 3.56
C PRO A 553 27.95 0.53 4.52
N GLY A 554 29.15 0.68 5.07
CA GLY A 554 29.53 1.79 5.94
C GLY A 554 29.23 1.56 7.42
N ASN A 555 29.03 2.64 8.17
CA ASN A 555 28.76 2.58 9.62
C ASN A 555 27.26 2.54 9.88
N LEU A 556 26.75 1.37 10.29
CA LEU A 556 25.33 1.15 10.56
C LEU A 556 24.75 2.11 11.63
N ASP A 557 25.49 2.41 12.70
CA ASP A 557 25.05 3.33 13.76
C ASP A 557 24.85 4.76 13.23
N PHE A 558 25.70 5.20 12.29
CA PHE A 558 25.62 6.52 11.69
C PHE A 558 24.37 6.68 10.81
N TRP A 559 24.04 5.63 10.05
CA TRP A 559 22.85 5.59 9.17
C TRP A 559 21.57 5.14 9.90
N TYR A 560 21.66 4.85 11.19
CA TYR A 560 20.57 4.31 12.02
C TYR A 560 20.02 2.99 11.44
N ARG A 561 20.87 2.10 10.95
CA ARG A 561 20.51 0.78 10.44
C ARG A 561 20.81 -0.31 11.45
N HIS A 562 19.98 -1.34 11.48
CA HIS A 562 20.27 -2.58 12.22
C HIS A 562 21.07 -3.57 11.35
N ILE A 563 21.69 -4.58 11.96
CA ILE A 563 22.35 -5.65 11.20
C ILE A 563 21.34 -6.45 10.39
N SER A 564 21.77 -6.91 9.23
CA SER A 564 20.94 -7.39 8.12
C SER A 564 21.51 -8.61 7.40
N LYS A 565 22.82 -8.87 7.51
CA LYS A 565 23.45 -10.10 7.00
C LYS A 565 22.78 -11.34 7.61
N GLY A 566 22.12 -12.13 6.77
CA GLY A 566 21.37 -13.31 7.21
C GLY A 566 19.87 -13.11 7.39
N ALA A 567 19.38 -11.87 7.38
CA ALA A 567 17.95 -11.58 7.51
C ALA A 567 17.16 -12.09 6.30
N TRP A 568 15.89 -12.41 6.50
CA TRP A 568 14.90 -12.30 5.43
C TRP A 568 14.18 -10.96 5.62
N PRO A 569 14.19 -10.07 4.62
CA PRO A 569 13.34 -8.89 4.63
C PRO A 569 11.88 -9.35 4.44
N PHE A 570 10.88 -8.48 4.65
CA PHE A 570 9.57 -8.71 4.00
C PHE A 570 9.84 -8.89 2.50
N SER A 571 10.70 -8.00 1.98
CA SER A 571 11.35 -7.76 0.66
C SER A 571 11.77 -8.94 -0.24
N THR A 572 12.05 -8.64 -1.50
CA THR A 572 13.14 -9.31 -2.23
C THR A 572 14.46 -9.02 -1.49
N ALA A 573 15.50 -9.82 -1.72
CA ALA A 573 16.83 -9.56 -1.14
C ALA A 573 17.33 -8.14 -1.47
N ASP A 574 16.94 -7.61 -2.63
CA ASP A 574 17.31 -6.28 -3.10
C ASP A 574 16.84 -5.13 -2.20
N HIS A 575 15.87 -5.32 -1.30
CA HIS A 575 15.45 -4.26 -0.36
C HIS A 575 16.38 -4.12 0.85
N GLY A 576 17.03 -5.20 1.30
CA GLY A 576 18.09 -5.16 2.33
C GLY A 576 17.67 -4.71 3.75
N TRP A 577 16.37 -4.50 4.03
CA TRP A 577 15.88 -4.17 5.36
C TRP A 577 15.57 -5.44 6.17
N PRO A 578 16.26 -5.70 7.31
CA PRO A 578 15.97 -6.85 8.15
C PRO A 578 14.57 -6.72 8.77
N ILE A 579 13.90 -7.86 9.00
CA ILE A 579 12.67 -7.93 9.80
C ILE A 579 12.74 -9.17 10.68
N SER A 580 12.37 -9.02 11.95
CA SER A 580 12.33 -10.09 12.96
C SER A 580 11.47 -11.28 12.51
N ASP A 581 10.19 -11.06 12.22
CA ASP A 581 9.21 -12.11 11.90
C ASP A 581 9.51 -12.83 10.58
N CYS A 582 9.89 -12.07 9.55
CA CYS A 582 10.25 -12.61 8.24
C CYS A 582 11.53 -13.45 8.33
N THR A 583 12.50 -13.03 9.16
CA THR A 583 13.72 -13.81 9.41
C THR A 583 13.43 -15.08 10.21
N ALA A 584 12.55 -15.02 11.21
CA ALA A 584 12.13 -16.18 12.00
C ALA A 584 11.34 -17.20 11.16
N GLU A 585 10.34 -16.77 10.39
CA GLU A 585 9.56 -17.66 9.52
C GLU A 585 10.40 -18.17 8.34
N GLY A 586 11.29 -17.35 7.77
CA GLY A 586 12.25 -17.78 6.76
C GLY A 586 13.21 -18.86 7.27
N LEU A 587 13.74 -18.68 8.49
CA LEU A 587 14.58 -19.66 9.17
C LEU A 587 13.81 -20.96 9.47
N LYS A 588 12.60 -20.85 10.02
CA LYS A 588 11.73 -21.99 10.33
C LYS A 588 11.37 -22.80 9.09
N ALA A 589 11.00 -22.13 8.00
CA ALA A 589 10.69 -22.78 6.73
C ALA A 589 11.87 -23.60 6.19
N VAL A 590 13.10 -23.08 6.24
CA VAL A 590 14.28 -23.82 5.76
C VAL A 590 14.68 -24.98 6.69
N LEU A 591 14.44 -24.87 8.01
CA LEU A 591 14.65 -25.95 8.98
C LEU A 591 13.60 -27.08 8.84
N LEU A 592 12.35 -26.74 8.49
CA LEU A 592 11.31 -27.72 8.15
C LEU A 592 11.61 -28.43 6.83
N LEU A 593 12.07 -27.68 5.82
CA LEU A 593 12.45 -28.24 4.52
C LEU A 593 13.70 -29.13 4.63
N SER A 594 14.70 -28.80 5.46
CA SER A 594 15.89 -29.64 5.62
C SER A 594 15.60 -31.02 6.24
N LYS A 595 14.43 -31.22 6.86
CA LYS A 595 13.93 -32.53 7.32
C LYS A 595 13.34 -33.40 6.19
N GLN A 596 13.17 -32.86 4.99
CA GLN A 596 12.64 -33.57 3.82
C GLN A 596 13.77 -34.12 2.94
N SER A 597 13.45 -35.10 2.08
CA SER A 597 14.45 -35.62 1.12
C SER A 597 14.94 -34.50 0.19
N SER A 598 16.26 -34.43 0.02
CA SER A 598 16.91 -33.49 -0.90
C SER A 598 16.58 -33.74 -2.37
N ASP A 599 16.05 -34.92 -2.72
CA ASP A 599 15.46 -35.20 -4.04
C ASP A 599 14.19 -34.39 -4.31
N ILE A 600 13.50 -33.93 -3.26
CA ILE A 600 12.24 -33.18 -3.32
C ILE A 600 12.49 -31.67 -3.17
N VAL A 601 13.29 -31.27 -2.16
CA VAL A 601 13.48 -29.86 -1.78
C VAL A 601 14.81 -29.26 -2.23
N GLY A 602 15.68 -30.06 -2.84
CA GLY A 602 17.04 -29.65 -3.21
C GLY A 602 18.04 -29.75 -2.05
N LYS A 603 19.19 -29.10 -2.21
CA LYS A 603 20.23 -29.09 -1.16
C LYS A 603 19.84 -28.16 -0.01
N PRO A 604 20.08 -28.55 1.26
CA PRO A 604 19.87 -27.65 2.40
C PRO A 604 20.77 -26.42 2.31
N LEU A 605 20.37 -25.34 3.00
CA LEU A 605 21.21 -24.17 3.15
C LEU A 605 22.46 -24.49 3.96
N ASP A 606 23.56 -23.81 3.63
CA ASP A 606 24.79 -23.84 4.41
C ASP A 606 24.54 -23.37 5.86
N VAL A 607 25.10 -24.09 6.83
CA VAL A 607 24.84 -23.87 8.26
C VAL A 607 25.28 -22.48 8.74
N MET A 608 26.31 -21.88 8.15
CA MET A 608 26.73 -20.51 8.50
C MET A 608 25.66 -19.49 8.11
N ARG A 609 24.92 -19.73 7.03
CA ARG A 609 23.78 -18.89 6.64
C ARG A 609 22.60 -19.02 7.63
N LEU A 610 22.46 -20.16 8.30
CA LEU A 610 21.49 -20.34 9.38
C LEU A 610 21.94 -19.56 10.63
N TYR A 611 23.22 -19.66 11.00
CA TYR A 611 23.78 -18.88 12.11
C TYR A 611 23.72 -17.37 11.88
N ASP A 612 23.95 -16.88 10.66
CA ASP A 612 23.74 -15.47 10.31
C ASP A 612 22.29 -15.02 10.59
N ALA A 613 21.29 -15.87 10.30
CA ALA A 613 19.89 -15.57 10.60
C ALA A 613 19.62 -15.48 12.10
N VAL A 614 20.10 -16.47 12.85
CA VAL A 614 19.98 -16.52 14.32
C VAL A 614 20.65 -15.31 14.95
N ASN A 615 21.81 -14.88 14.43
CA ASN A 615 22.51 -13.69 14.90
C ASN A 615 21.69 -12.41 14.68
N VAL A 616 21.07 -12.22 13.51
CA VAL A 616 20.13 -11.10 13.29
C VAL A 616 18.97 -11.15 14.27
N ILE A 617 18.29 -12.29 14.40
CA ILE A 617 17.13 -12.41 15.29
C ILE A 617 17.53 -12.08 16.74
N LEU A 618 18.57 -12.71 17.29
CA LEU A 618 19.02 -12.47 18.66
C LEU A 618 19.43 -11.00 18.90
N SER A 619 19.95 -10.31 17.88
CA SER A 619 20.30 -8.89 17.97
C SER A 619 19.09 -7.93 17.98
N LEU A 620 17.90 -8.42 17.64
CA LEU A 620 16.63 -7.67 17.65
C LEU A 620 15.84 -7.86 18.95
N GLN A 621 16.36 -8.62 19.94
CA GLN A 621 15.70 -8.79 21.23
C GLN A 621 15.77 -7.51 22.07
N ASN A 622 14.61 -6.98 22.46
CA ASN A 622 14.49 -5.86 23.37
C ASN A 622 14.74 -6.27 24.84
N SER A 623 15.07 -5.29 25.69
CA SER A 623 15.44 -5.52 27.11
C SER A 623 14.36 -6.14 28.01
N ASP A 624 13.11 -6.18 27.56
CA ASP A 624 11.99 -6.87 28.23
C ASP A 624 11.71 -8.28 27.65
N GLY A 625 12.54 -8.72 26.70
CA GLY A 625 12.39 -9.97 25.96
C GLY A 625 11.30 -9.93 24.90
N GLY A 626 10.88 -8.74 24.46
CA GLY A 626 10.11 -8.55 23.22
C GLY A 626 11.00 -8.53 21.98
N PHE A 627 10.34 -8.50 20.82
CA PHE A 627 10.93 -8.23 19.52
C PHE A 627 10.03 -7.22 18.81
N ALA A 628 10.65 -6.30 18.06
CA ALA A 628 9.98 -5.31 17.24
C ALA A 628 10.43 -5.46 15.77
N THR A 629 9.68 -4.83 14.86
CA THR A 629 9.59 -5.26 13.46
C THR A 629 10.91 -5.22 12.69
N TYR A 630 11.50 -4.04 12.50
CA TYR A 630 12.73 -3.88 11.70
C TYR A 630 13.97 -3.72 12.57
N GLU A 631 13.80 -3.18 13.77
CA GLU A 631 14.88 -2.73 14.64
C GLU A 631 14.47 -2.81 16.12
N LEU A 632 15.44 -2.67 17.02
CA LEU A 632 15.18 -2.49 18.44
C LEU A 632 14.27 -1.28 18.74
N THR A 633 13.54 -1.35 19.85
CA THR A 633 12.71 -0.29 20.41
C THR A 633 13.59 0.88 20.92
N ARG A 634 14.03 1.75 20.00
CA ARG A 634 14.97 2.88 20.25
C ARG A 634 14.30 4.15 20.81
N SER A 635 12.97 4.21 20.71
CA SER A 635 12.11 5.34 21.08
C SER A 635 11.50 5.17 22.48
N TYR A 636 10.76 6.19 22.94
CA TYR A 636 10.08 6.15 24.24
C TYR A 636 8.57 6.35 24.03
N SER A 637 7.75 5.58 24.74
CA SER A 637 6.29 5.56 24.57
C SER A 637 5.57 6.91 24.77
N TRP A 638 6.21 7.91 25.40
CA TRP A 638 5.65 9.26 25.50
C TRP A 638 5.81 10.10 24.22
N LEU A 639 6.65 9.69 23.26
CA LEU A 639 6.78 10.39 21.98
C LEU A 639 5.58 10.14 21.06
N GLU A 640 4.93 8.98 21.13
CA GLU A 640 3.68 8.69 20.40
C GLU A 640 2.67 9.83 20.64
N CYS A 641 2.38 10.09 21.92
CA CYS A 641 1.46 11.14 22.41
C CYS A 641 1.78 12.59 21.99
N LYS A 642 2.82 12.86 21.18
CA LYS A 642 3.23 14.21 20.75
C LYS A 642 3.43 14.37 19.24
N ILE A 643 3.48 13.26 18.49
CA ILE A 643 3.72 13.26 17.04
C ILE A 643 2.53 12.64 16.30
N GLU A 644 1.90 11.64 16.91
CA GLU A 644 0.78 10.86 16.37
C GLU A 644 -0.47 11.72 16.07
N GLU A 645 -0.74 12.77 16.85
CA GLU A 645 -1.86 13.71 16.63
C GLU A 645 -1.80 14.48 15.29
N GLN A 646 -0.68 14.42 14.55
CA GLN A 646 -0.59 15.00 13.21
C GLN A 646 -0.84 14.00 12.06
N ILE A 647 -0.98 12.71 12.36
CA ILE A 647 -0.80 11.63 11.38
C ILE A 647 -2.02 10.70 11.38
N LEU A 648 -2.38 10.20 10.20
CA LEU A 648 -3.50 9.27 9.97
C LEU A 648 -3.26 7.84 10.51
N VAL A 649 -2.13 7.59 11.18
CA VAL A 649 -1.65 6.24 11.50
C VAL A 649 -1.11 6.23 12.92
N ALA A 650 -1.55 5.25 13.69
CA ALA A 650 -1.18 5.04 15.09
C ALA A 650 0.00 4.05 15.22
N GLY A 651 0.77 4.17 16.30
CA GLY A 651 1.87 3.26 16.66
C GLY A 651 3.07 3.37 15.73
N ILE A 652 3.45 4.60 15.36
CA ILE A 652 4.43 4.86 14.29
C ILE A 652 5.68 5.61 14.75
N VAL A 653 5.78 6.06 16.00
CA VAL A 653 6.97 6.79 16.46
C VAL A 653 8.02 5.84 17.04
N SER A 654 7.58 4.75 17.67
CA SER A 654 8.39 3.65 18.14
C SER A 654 8.14 2.42 17.28
N ASP A 655 9.21 1.68 16.94
CA ASP A 655 9.03 0.27 16.67
C ASP A 655 8.53 -0.36 17.99
N GLY A 656 7.44 -1.13 17.92
CA GLY A 656 6.72 -1.61 19.10
C GLY A 656 6.81 -3.12 19.20
N ASP A 657 6.96 -3.63 20.42
CA ASP A 657 7.05 -5.06 20.65
C ASP A 657 5.72 -5.78 20.36
N ASP A 658 5.70 -6.69 19.38
CA ASP A 658 4.51 -7.45 18.99
C ASP A 658 4.51 -8.86 19.61
N SER A 659 3.34 -9.25 20.13
CA SER A 659 3.05 -10.59 20.59
C SER A 659 3.14 -11.66 19.50
N GLU A 660 2.84 -11.34 18.23
CA GLU A 660 3.00 -12.31 17.13
C GLU A 660 4.47 -12.65 16.89
N GLU A 661 5.36 -11.66 16.88
CA GLU A 661 6.81 -11.87 16.73
C GLU A 661 7.36 -12.79 17.81
N LYS A 662 6.94 -12.57 19.06
CA LYS A 662 7.36 -13.38 20.20
C LYS A 662 6.93 -14.84 20.08
N VAL A 663 5.71 -15.11 19.62
CA VAL A 663 5.21 -16.50 19.43
C VAL A 663 5.93 -17.20 18.28
N ARG A 664 6.16 -16.49 17.16
CA ARG A 664 6.88 -17.04 16.00
C ARG A 664 8.34 -17.32 16.32
N PHE A 665 9.00 -16.46 17.10
CA PHE A 665 10.36 -16.68 17.58
C PHE A 665 10.50 -17.97 18.40
N CYS A 666 9.68 -18.15 19.44
CA CYS A 666 9.74 -19.35 20.29
C CYS A 666 9.57 -20.64 19.47
N ALA A 667 8.64 -20.65 18.50
CA ALA A 667 8.48 -21.80 17.61
C ALA A 667 9.70 -22.07 16.72
N SER A 668 10.46 -21.05 16.33
CA SER A 668 11.71 -21.21 15.56
C SER A 668 12.90 -21.68 16.40
N GLU A 669 12.97 -21.28 17.68
CA GLU A 669 14.01 -21.77 18.60
C GLU A 669 13.78 -23.23 18.99
N GLU A 670 12.55 -23.62 19.33
CA GLU A 670 12.20 -25.01 19.63
C GLU A 670 12.59 -25.95 18.48
N GLU A 671 12.31 -25.54 17.23
CA GLU A 671 12.68 -26.30 16.03
C GLU A 671 14.21 -26.34 15.80
N SER A 672 14.94 -25.25 16.08
CA SER A 672 16.41 -25.21 16.02
C SER A 672 17.07 -26.09 17.09
N GLN A 673 16.47 -26.20 18.28
CA GLN A 673 16.95 -27.06 19.36
C GLN A 673 16.71 -28.54 19.03
N GLN A 674 15.51 -28.89 18.55
CA GLN A 674 15.19 -30.26 18.11
C GLN A 674 16.13 -30.74 16.99
N ASN A 675 16.49 -29.88 16.02
CA ASN A 675 17.44 -30.26 14.98
C ASN A 675 18.84 -30.53 15.54
N ARG A 676 19.35 -29.70 16.45
CA ARG A 676 20.64 -29.93 17.11
C ARG A 676 20.67 -31.24 17.91
N GLU A 677 19.60 -31.56 18.63
CA GLU A 677 19.48 -32.84 19.34
C GLU A 677 19.41 -34.05 18.38
N SER A 678 18.90 -33.87 17.17
CA SER A 678 18.88 -34.91 16.14
C SER A 678 20.25 -35.12 15.48
N GLU A 679 20.99 -34.05 15.14
CA GLU A 679 22.36 -34.12 14.60
C GLU A 679 23.34 -34.70 15.63
N GLU A 680 23.21 -34.33 16.91
CA GLU A 680 23.99 -34.95 17.99
C GLU A 680 23.66 -36.43 18.21
N ARG A 681 22.47 -36.89 17.83
CA ARG A 681 22.13 -38.33 17.84
C ARG A 681 22.72 -39.05 16.64
N GLU A 682 22.61 -38.51 15.44
CA GLU A 682 23.21 -39.11 14.24
C GLU A 682 24.75 -39.16 14.32
N THR A 683 25.38 -38.20 15.01
CA THR A 683 26.84 -38.19 15.24
C THR A 683 27.29 -39.14 16.38
N ARG A 684 26.36 -39.76 17.12
CA ARG A 684 26.64 -40.74 18.19
C ARG A 684 26.26 -42.19 17.84
N ILE A 685 25.77 -42.44 16.63
CA ILE A 685 25.45 -43.77 16.06
C ILE A 685 26.57 -44.19 15.11
#